data_AF-A0A8H5LVD8-F1
#
_entry.id   AF-A0A8H5LVD8-F1
#
_cell.length_a   1.000
_cell.length_b   1.000
_cell.length_c   1.000
_cell.angle_alpha   90.00
_cell.angle_beta   90.00
_cell.angle_gamma   90.00
#
_symmetry.space_group_name_H-M   'P 1'
#
loop_
_entity.id
_entity.type
_entity.pdbx_description
1 polymer ?
#
loop_
_entity_poly.entity_id
_entity_poly.type
_entity_poly.pdbx_seq_one_letter_code
_entity_poly.pdbx_strand_id
1 'polypeptide(L)'
;MAIWSPRVSHLILLLWPFLSLVHTKATTPAIDRAAIVARYAPTRNASNPTTPMQIGNGNFAFGADVTGLQTFLPFAILSSWGWKNDTLPPNRTIEDVLNYKGASWFNHGRLVQYDFGGDPEIEQWLTANPNRVNLGSIGLVFRDASSGAIRNVSESDLSDIHQELDLWTGIMSSSFSYEGVPVKVTTISAQDTSAISITIASPLLDSTTRNPSSTRLGVFLDFPWADGSQKFRDPFVGSLSPALFANHTTTLLNKSGDGEIQAQISHQMVDAIFYTSVGSDTQIHVTRDSPVAHRYTLLPSSSTNTLSLVVSFNTTEQGSILSSSAVAQSSVDAWHDYWTNSGFIDLFTGSTDSRADELQRRIILSRYLMRVNEAQDNPPQESGLVNDGWSVVSALYSTVNSTWKCRSSGVYGRFLETSLIRAQVQQGWASGARWPKMTDPSGRSSPGEINNLLIWEQPHPFVFAEYEYRAFPTEDTLTKWADVIRETANWMSAFAWFNESTDVYDLGPPMYVVAEDTSPNVTVNPAFELAYWRFGLQLAETWMQKLGEEVPANWSTVKENLAPLPVGEVDGLYAVYDGIESNFWTDEAYINDHPALVGLYGWLPQTPGLNLTIAKLTAEKVWTTWNISNCWGWDFPMLAMSAARNNETEKAIEWLLDPLFQFDDVGMPIGGVRVPTPYFPGSGALLYATAMMAQGWDGSEGIAPGFPKTGWNVRVEGLSTAM
;
A
#
# COMPACT_ATOMS: atom_id res chain seq x y z
N MET A 1 -100.91 5.10 -2.99
CA MET A 1 -101.62 5.47 -1.75
C MET A 1 -100.62 6.23 -0.87
N ALA A 2 -100.91 7.50 -0.55
CA ALA A 2 -100.18 8.46 0.33
C ALA A 2 -98.66 8.65 0.08
N ILE A 3 -98.16 9.65 -0.67
CA ILE A 3 -98.05 11.12 -0.44
C ILE A 3 -97.36 11.48 0.90
N TRP A 4 -96.25 12.24 0.86
CA TRP A 4 -95.98 13.48 1.64
C TRP A 4 -94.72 14.22 1.09
N SER A 5 -94.74 15.56 1.19
CA SER A 5 -94.01 16.59 0.42
C SER A 5 -92.52 16.85 0.80
N PRO A 6 -91.74 17.62 -0.02
CA PRO A 6 -90.34 17.92 0.25
C PRO A 6 -90.12 19.25 1.01
N ARG A 7 -89.02 19.34 1.79
CA ARG A 7 -88.43 20.61 2.25
C ARG A 7 -86.91 20.59 2.05
N VAL A 8 -86.43 21.68 1.47
CA VAL A 8 -85.03 22.04 1.22
C VAL A 8 -84.42 22.60 2.51
N SER A 9 -83.19 22.20 2.85
CA SER A 9 -82.35 22.86 3.87
C SER A 9 -80.95 23.09 3.30
N HIS A 10 -80.52 24.35 3.33
CA HIS A 10 -79.18 24.80 2.94
C HIS A 10 -78.16 24.42 4.03
N LEU A 11 -77.00 23.87 3.64
CA LEU A 11 -75.87 23.60 4.54
C LEU A 11 -74.71 24.54 4.18
N ILE A 12 -74.29 25.34 5.16
CA ILE A 12 -73.16 26.27 5.11
C ILE A 12 -71.88 25.46 5.33
N LEU A 13 -70.94 25.51 4.39
CA LEU A 13 -69.59 24.93 4.49
C LEU A 13 -68.59 26.01 4.92
N LEU A 14 -68.00 25.84 6.11
CA LEU A 14 -66.89 26.62 6.64
C LEU A 14 -65.57 26.18 5.97
N LEU A 15 -64.85 27.13 5.38
CA LEU A 15 -63.50 26.97 4.83
C LEU A 15 -62.45 27.33 5.90
N TRP A 16 -61.57 26.39 6.24
CA TRP A 16 -60.30 26.64 6.94
C TRP A 16 -59.15 26.60 5.93
N PRO A 17 -58.19 27.56 5.93
CA PRO A 17 -57.05 27.50 5.05
C PRO A 17 -55.95 26.62 5.68
N PHE A 18 -55.57 25.55 4.98
CA PHE A 18 -54.34 24.80 5.24
C PHE A 18 -53.15 25.66 4.81
N LEU A 19 -52.34 26.11 5.78
CA LEU A 19 -51.00 26.60 5.52
C LEU A 19 -50.07 25.38 5.31
N SER A 20 -49.73 25.11 4.07
CA SER A 20 -48.71 24.12 3.71
C SER A 20 -47.32 24.69 4.02
N LEU A 21 -46.70 24.27 5.14
CA LEU A 21 -45.27 24.48 5.35
C LEU A 21 -44.49 23.62 4.34
N VAL A 22 -44.04 24.25 3.26
CA VAL A 22 -43.01 23.68 2.38
C VAL A 22 -41.70 23.61 3.18
N HIS A 23 -41.40 22.44 3.72
CA HIS A 23 -40.05 22.15 4.23
C HIS A 23 -39.13 21.98 3.03
N THR A 24 -38.44 23.04 2.64
CA THR A 24 -37.27 22.93 1.77
C THR A 24 -36.22 22.12 2.53
N LYS A 25 -36.00 20.85 2.16
CA LYS A 25 -34.79 20.13 2.58
C LYS A 25 -33.60 20.97 2.13
N ALA A 26 -32.89 21.56 3.10
CA ALA A 26 -31.63 22.21 2.81
C ALA A 26 -30.67 21.10 2.34
N THR A 27 -30.38 21.06 1.04
CA THR A 27 -29.31 20.21 0.51
C THR A 27 -27.99 20.76 1.04
N THR A 28 -27.30 19.98 1.86
CA THR A 28 -25.92 20.28 2.25
C THR A 28 -25.11 20.47 0.97
N PRO A 29 -24.35 21.56 0.81
CA PRO A 29 -23.53 21.75 -0.37
C PRO A 29 -22.52 20.59 -0.50
N ALA A 30 -22.19 20.24 -1.75
CA ALA A 30 -21.15 19.26 -2.03
C ALA A 30 -19.81 19.69 -1.41
N ILE A 31 -18.94 18.72 -1.12
CA ILE A 31 -17.59 18.98 -0.62
C ILE A 31 -16.78 19.66 -1.75
N ASP A 32 -16.14 20.79 -1.46
CA ASP A 32 -15.17 21.39 -2.36
C ASP A 32 -13.85 20.62 -2.27
N ARG A 33 -13.80 19.50 -2.99
CA ARG A 33 -12.67 18.56 -2.95
C ARG A 33 -11.39 19.22 -3.45
N ALA A 34 -11.47 20.07 -4.48
CA ALA A 34 -10.31 20.74 -5.05
C ALA A 34 -9.68 21.70 -4.04
N ALA A 35 -10.49 22.51 -3.35
CA ALA A 35 -9.99 23.40 -2.31
C ALA A 35 -9.35 22.65 -1.13
N ILE A 36 -9.96 21.53 -0.69
CA ILE A 36 -9.42 20.72 0.40
C ILE A 36 -8.11 20.04 -0.02
N VAL A 37 -8.05 19.44 -1.21
CA VAL A 37 -6.82 18.79 -1.71
C VAL A 37 -5.69 19.80 -1.86
N ALA A 38 -5.97 20.96 -2.48
CA ALA A 38 -4.97 22.01 -2.69
C ALA A 38 -4.41 22.58 -1.37
N ARG A 39 -5.21 22.61 -0.29
CA ARG A 39 -4.76 23.08 1.03
C ARG A 39 -3.56 22.30 1.57
N TYR A 40 -3.47 21.01 1.24
CA TYR A 40 -2.45 20.11 1.77
C TYR A 40 -1.38 19.75 0.74
N ALA A 41 -1.25 20.53 -0.34
CA ALA A 41 -0.16 20.38 -1.30
C ALA A 41 1.20 20.50 -0.58
N PRO A 42 2.06 19.46 -0.62
CA PRO A 42 3.31 19.49 0.12
C PRO A 42 4.35 20.35 -0.59
N THR A 43 5.17 21.04 0.21
CA THR A 43 6.24 21.93 -0.29
C THR A 43 7.55 21.68 0.45
N ARG A 44 8.68 21.84 -0.25
CA ARG A 44 10.03 21.73 0.33
C ARG A 44 10.93 22.87 -0.14
N ASN A 45 11.80 23.34 0.73
CA ASN A 45 12.87 24.31 0.41
C ASN A 45 14.29 23.74 0.65
N ALA A 46 14.37 22.47 1.08
CA ALA A 46 15.59 21.69 1.23
C ALA A 46 15.24 20.21 1.09
N SER A 47 16.19 19.38 0.66
CA SER A 47 15.93 17.95 0.50
C SER A 47 15.81 17.25 1.84
N ASN A 48 14.91 16.28 1.92
CA ASN A 48 14.88 15.31 2.99
C ASN A 48 15.75 14.11 2.59
N PRO A 49 16.77 13.71 3.38
CA PRO A 49 17.63 12.60 3.03
C PRO A 49 16.97 11.22 3.16
N THR A 50 15.79 11.10 3.79
CA THR A 50 15.12 9.81 4.02
C THR A 50 13.91 9.57 3.14
N THR A 51 13.18 10.61 2.74
CA THR A 51 11.95 10.46 1.92
C THR A 51 11.94 11.36 0.69
N PRO A 52 11.53 10.84 -0.48
CA PRO A 52 11.38 11.66 -1.67
C PRO A 52 10.05 12.43 -1.69
N MET A 53 10.00 13.53 -2.45
CA MET A 53 8.72 13.96 -3.02
C MET A 53 8.46 13.10 -4.26
N GLN A 54 7.27 12.52 -4.40
CA GLN A 54 7.02 11.43 -5.35
C GLN A 54 5.84 11.71 -6.29
N ILE A 55 6.01 11.31 -7.54
CA ILE A 55 4.95 11.23 -8.55
C ILE A 55 4.87 9.79 -9.08
N GLY A 56 3.70 9.38 -9.56
CA GLY A 56 3.54 8.04 -10.13
C GLY A 56 2.10 7.70 -10.50
N ASN A 57 1.88 6.43 -10.77
CA ASN A 57 0.61 5.91 -11.30
C ASN A 57 0.16 4.58 -10.69
N GLY A 58 0.82 4.14 -9.61
CA GLY A 58 0.53 2.87 -8.93
C GLY A 58 1.27 1.66 -9.48
N ASN A 59 1.77 1.71 -10.71
CA ASN A 59 2.64 0.69 -11.31
C ASN A 59 4.08 1.16 -11.50
N PHE A 60 4.31 2.47 -11.37
CA PHE A 60 5.58 3.13 -11.56
C PHE A 60 5.60 4.39 -10.69
N ALA A 61 6.73 4.64 -10.04
CA ALA A 61 6.92 5.84 -9.26
C ALA A 61 8.33 6.41 -9.42
N PHE A 62 8.39 7.74 -9.36
CA PHE A 62 9.62 8.53 -9.46
C PHE A 62 9.73 9.41 -8.21
N GLY A 63 10.77 9.18 -7.41
CA GLY A 63 11.10 10.00 -6.25
C GLY A 63 12.16 11.06 -6.58
N ALA A 64 11.97 12.28 -6.10
CA ALA A 64 12.85 13.42 -6.37
C ALA A 64 13.34 14.12 -5.10
N ASP A 65 14.53 14.72 -5.21
CA ASP A 65 15.02 15.78 -4.35
C ASP A 65 14.47 17.15 -4.77
N VAL A 66 14.88 18.23 -4.10
CA VAL A 66 14.34 19.59 -4.33
C VAL A 66 14.54 20.13 -5.74
N THR A 67 15.43 19.55 -6.55
CA THR A 67 15.59 19.94 -7.95
C THR A 67 14.41 19.50 -8.83
N GLY A 68 13.52 18.66 -8.31
CA GLY A 68 12.43 18.03 -9.08
C GLY A 68 12.90 16.78 -9.83
N LEU A 69 14.16 16.38 -9.61
CA LEU A 69 14.85 15.22 -10.16
C LEU A 69 15.68 14.54 -9.06
N GLN A 70 16.63 13.66 -9.41
CA GLN A 70 17.52 12.92 -8.50
C GLN A 70 18.96 13.41 -8.63
N THR A 71 19.15 14.73 -8.49
CA THR A 71 20.42 15.41 -8.73
C THR A 71 21.41 15.20 -7.59
N PHE A 72 20.93 15.23 -6.35
CA PHE A 72 21.73 15.13 -5.12
C PHE A 72 21.44 13.86 -4.34
N LEU A 73 20.20 13.37 -4.39
CA LEU A 73 19.79 12.14 -3.68
C LEU A 73 19.34 11.08 -4.70
N PRO A 74 19.97 9.89 -4.72
CA PRO A 74 19.66 8.84 -5.70
C PRO A 74 18.43 8.02 -5.26
N PHE A 75 17.30 8.69 -5.07
CA PHE A 75 16.04 8.00 -4.83
C PHE A 75 15.72 7.00 -5.94
N ALA A 76 14.94 5.98 -5.62
CA ALA A 76 14.68 4.91 -6.56
C ALA A 76 13.64 5.33 -7.62
N ILE A 77 13.80 4.79 -8.83
CA ILE A 77 12.76 4.70 -9.84
C ILE A 77 12.30 3.25 -9.85
N LEU A 78 11.13 2.98 -9.27
CA LEU A 78 10.61 1.63 -9.08
C LEU A 78 9.34 1.40 -9.89
N SER A 79 9.11 0.13 -10.25
CA SER A 79 7.90 -0.31 -10.93
C SER A 79 7.39 -1.66 -10.41
N SER A 80 6.15 -1.98 -10.74
CA SER A 80 5.51 -3.26 -10.41
C SER A 80 6.12 -4.46 -11.14
N TRP A 81 6.88 -4.20 -12.22
CA TRP A 81 7.43 -5.22 -13.13
C TRP A 81 8.97 -5.29 -13.12
N GLY A 82 9.67 -4.32 -12.54
CA GLY A 82 11.13 -4.26 -12.50
C GLY A 82 11.73 -5.24 -11.48
N TRP A 83 11.88 -6.50 -11.86
CA TRP A 83 12.41 -7.58 -11.01
C TRP A 83 13.60 -8.30 -11.65
N LYS A 84 14.51 -8.81 -10.83
CA LYS A 84 15.59 -9.70 -11.27
C LYS A 84 15.85 -10.83 -10.27
N ASN A 85 16.56 -11.85 -10.74
CA ASN A 85 17.22 -12.83 -9.89
C ASN A 85 18.72 -12.56 -9.87
N ASP A 86 19.32 -12.57 -8.69
CA ASP A 86 20.75 -12.57 -8.48
C ASP A 86 21.37 -13.93 -8.82
N THR A 87 22.67 -13.93 -9.11
CA THR A 87 23.44 -15.15 -9.33
C THR A 87 23.31 -16.09 -8.14
N LEU A 88 23.22 -17.39 -8.42
CA LEU A 88 23.22 -18.42 -7.38
C LEU A 88 24.48 -18.35 -6.51
N PRO A 89 24.40 -18.77 -5.23
CA PRO A 89 25.58 -18.86 -4.38
C PRO A 89 26.67 -19.76 -5.00
N PRO A 90 27.96 -19.54 -4.67
CA PRO A 90 29.05 -20.35 -5.21
C PRO A 90 28.83 -21.85 -5.00
N ASN A 91 29.10 -22.66 -6.03
CA ASN A 91 28.93 -24.12 -6.02
C ASN A 91 27.47 -24.61 -5.89
N ARG A 92 26.48 -23.74 -6.12
CA ARG A 92 25.06 -24.12 -6.17
C ARG A 92 24.54 -24.14 -7.60
N THR A 93 23.48 -24.91 -7.78
CA THR A 93 22.77 -25.11 -9.05
C THR A 93 21.29 -24.81 -8.88
N ILE A 94 20.59 -24.61 -10.00
CA ILE A 94 19.12 -24.45 -9.97
C ILE A 94 18.43 -25.70 -9.39
N GLU A 95 19.05 -26.88 -9.51
CA GLU A 95 18.54 -28.12 -8.94
C GLU A 95 18.54 -28.09 -7.41
N ASP A 96 19.53 -27.44 -6.78
CA ASP A 96 19.55 -27.24 -5.32
C ASP A 96 18.37 -26.36 -4.86
N VAL A 97 18.01 -25.36 -5.67
CA VAL A 97 16.86 -24.48 -5.42
C VAL A 97 15.54 -25.25 -5.56
N LEU A 98 15.38 -26.03 -6.62
CA LEU A 98 14.16 -26.83 -6.86
C LEU A 98 13.98 -27.95 -5.82
N ASN A 99 15.08 -28.46 -5.27
CA ASN A 99 15.09 -29.48 -4.22
C ASN A 99 15.08 -28.92 -2.80
N TYR A 100 15.00 -27.60 -2.61
CA TYR A 100 14.81 -27.04 -1.28
C TYR A 100 13.46 -27.47 -0.70
N LYS A 101 13.49 -28.01 0.53
CA LYS A 101 12.32 -28.53 1.25
C LYS A 101 12.22 -28.05 2.70
N GLY A 102 13.20 -27.27 3.17
CA GLY A 102 13.30 -26.85 4.58
C GLY A 102 13.29 -28.02 5.56
N ALA A 103 12.53 -27.89 6.65
CA ALA A 103 12.44 -28.83 7.76
C ALA A 103 11.03 -29.42 7.92
N SER A 104 10.93 -30.57 8.57
CA SER A 104 9.64 -31.19 8.94
C SER A 104 9.37 -31.05 10.43
N TRP A 105 8.22 -30.48 10.79
CA TRP A 105 7.78 -30.32 12.18
C TRP A 105 6.49 -31.11 12.41
N PHE A 106 6.27 -31.58 13.64
CA PHE A 106 5.00 -32.20 14.01
C PHE A 106 3.90 -31.14 14.03
N ASN A 107 2.80 -31.42 13.35
CA ASN A 107 1.57 -30.64 13.35
C ASN A 107 0.40 -31.64 13.32
N HIS A 108 -0.50 -31.57 14.31
CA HIS A 108 -1.70 -32.40 14.42
C HIS A 108 -1.46 -33.91 14.17
N GLY A 109 -0.46 -34.48 14.85
CA GLY A 109 -0.17 -35.92 14.84
C GLY A 109 0.62 -36.44 13.63
N ARG A 110 1.05 -35.57 12.71
CA ARG A 110 1.91 -35.94 11.57
C ARG A 110 3.05 -34.96 11.36
N LEU A 111 4.06 -35.37 10.59
CA LEU A 111 5.08 -34.45 10.11
C LEU A 111 4.52 -33.63 8.94
N VAL A 112 4.76 -32.32 8.98
CA VAL A 112 4.47 -31.36 7.92
C VAL A 112 5.76 -30.68 7.53
N GLN A 113 6.00 -30.58 6.23
CA GLN A 113 7.18 -29.92 5.67
C GLN A 113 6.94 -28.40 5.57
N TYR A 114 7.91 -27.62 6.05
CA TYR A 114 7.91 -26.16 6.00
C TYR A 114 9.21 -25.64 5.39
N ASP A 115 9.12 -24.55 4.63
CA ASP A 115 10.26 -23.96 3.94
C ASP A 115 11.06 -23.05 4.88
N PHE A 116 11.66 -23.64 5.93
CA PHE A 116 12.65 -23.00 6.79
C PHE A 116 13.57 -24.04 7.42
N GLY A 117 14.75 -23.62 7.89
CA GLY A 117 15.70 -24.52 8.58
C GLY A 117 16.35 -25.53 7.64
N GLY A 118 16.40 -25.21 6.34
CA GLY A 118 17.07 -26.00 5.32
C GLY A 118 18.51 -25.56 5.09
N ASP A 119 18.99 -25.68 3.85
CA ASP A 119 20.29 -25.14 3.47
C ASP A 119 20.28 -23.60 3.54
N PRO A 120 21.13 -22.97 4.38
CA PRO A 120 21.04 -21.54 4.66
C PRO A 120 21.38 -20.65 3.45
N GLU A 121 22.24 -21.11 2.54
CA GLU A 121 22.62 -20.31 1.36
C GLU A 121 21.48 -20.30 0.33
N ILE A 122 20.82 -21.44 0.14
CA ILE A 122 19.66 -21.56 -0.74
C ILE A 122 18.45 -20.84 -0.14
N GLU A 123 18.23 -20.97 1.17
CA GLU A 123 17.15 -20.28 1.89
C GLU A 123 17.29 -18.76 1.78
N GLN A 124 18.50 -18.22 1.99
CA GLN A 124 18.76 -16.80 1.82
C GLN A 124 18.56 -16.35 0.37
N TRP A 125 19.03 -17.12 -0.62
CA TRP A 125 18.83 -16.80 -2.03
C TRP A 125 17.35 -16.79 -2.41
N LEU A 126 16.58 -17.79 -1.97
CA LEU A 126 15.13 -17.87 -2.18
C LEU A 126 14.34 -16.76 -1.49
N THR A 127 14.85 -16.24 -0.37
CA THR A 127 14.26 -15.09 0.34
C THR A 127 14.53 -13.79 -0.41
N ALA A 128 15.73 -13.64 -0.97
CA ALA A 128 16.17 -12.47 -1.70
C ALA A 128 15.70 -12.37 -3.16
N ASN A 129 15.20 -13.47 -3.74
CA ASN A 129 14.96 -13.56 -5.19
C ASN A 129 13.54 -14.04 -5.55
N PRO A 130 12.88 -13.42 -6.55
CA PRO A 130 13.35 -12.22 -7.26
C PRO A 130 13.33 -10.98 -6.36
N ASN A 131 14.27 -10.06 -6.58
CA ASN A 131 14.27 -8.73 -5.95
C ASN A 131 13.90 -7.64 -6.96
N ARG A 132 13.23 -6.61 -6.45
CA ARG A 132 12.91 -5.41 -7.22
C ARG A 132 14.19 -4.61 -7.49
N VAL A 133 14.21 -3.91 -8.62
CA VAL A 133 15.37 -3.11 -9.05
C VAL A 133 15.03 -1.65 -9.22
N ASN A 134 16.00 -0.79 -8.86
CA ASN A 134 16.01 0.60 -9.28
C ASN A 134 16.34 0.69 -10.77
N LEU A 135 15.41 1.24 -11.55
CA LEU A 135 15.49 1.28 -13.01
C LEU A 135 16.52 2.30 -13.54
N GLY A 136 16.97 3.23 -12.69
CA GLY A 136 17.96 4.24 -13.03
C GLY A 136 17.87 5.46 -12.13
N SER A 137 18.64 6.49 -12.46
CA SER A 137 18.58 7.79 -11.83
C SER A 137 18.60 8.89 -12.87
N ILE A 138 17.77 9.90 -12.70
CA ILE A 138 17.63 11.03 -13.62
C ILE A 138 17.87 12.31 -12.84
N GLY A 139 18.89 13.09 -13.19
CA GLY A 139 19.23 14.33 -12.48
C GLY A 139 19.86 15.38 -13.36
N LEU A 140 20.14 16.55 -12.79
CA LEU A 140 20.75 17.66 -13.53
C LEU A 140 22.26 17.50 -13.65
N VAL A 141 22.80 17.92 -14.79
CA VAL A 141 24.23 18.10 -15.01
C VAL A 141 24.53 19.59 -15.09
N PHE A 142 25.40 20.07 -14.22
CA PHE A 142 25.93 21.42 -14.26
C PHE A 142 27.30 21.42 -14.93
N ARG A 143 27.53 22.37 -15.85
CA ARG A 143 28.77 22.47 -16.63
C ARG A 143 29.36 23.86 -16.53
N ASP A 144 30.69 23.89 -16.56
CA ASP A 144 31.44 25.13 -16.60
C ASP A 144 31.18 25.89 -17.90
N ALA A 145 30.95 27.21 -17.79
CA ALA A 145 30.64 28.07 -18.93
C ALA A 145 31.79 28.17 -19.95
N SER A 146 33.04 28.02 -19.49
CA SER A 146 34.25 28.25 -20.30
C SER A 146 34.79 26.97 -20.94
N SER A 147 34.84 25.89 -20.17
CA SER A 147 35.44 24.61 -20.56
C SER A 147 34.41 23.56 -20.97
N GLY A 148 33.13 23.72 -20.59
CA GLY A 148 32.12 22.68 -20.76
C GLY A 148 32.34 21.45 -19.89
N ALA A 149 33.28 21.49 -18.94
CA ALA A 149 33.52 20.40 -18.00
C ALA A 149 32.37 20.27 -16.99
N ILE A 150 32.02 19.04 -16.60
CA ILE A 150 31.02 18.79 -15.56
C ILE A 150 31.53 19.34 -14.23
N ARG A 151 30.67 20.08 -13.53
CA ARG A 151 30.92 20.65 -12.20
C ARG A 151 30.35 19.70 -11.14
N ASN A 152 31.10 19.49 -10.07
CA ASN A 152 30.56 18.86 -8.87
C ASN A 152 29.76 19.92 -8.09
N VAL A 153 28.45 19.87 -8.21
CA VAL A 153 27.50 20.80 -7.58
C VAL A 153 26.78 20.06 -6.46
N SER A 154 26.64 20.74 -5.33
CA SER A 154 25.90 20.30 -4.16
C SER A 154 24.63 21.12 -3.99
N GLU A 155 23.70 20.65 -3.16
CA GLU A 155 22.49 21.42 -2.84
C GLU A 155 22.81 22.81 -2.25
N SER A 156 23.89 22.93 -1.48
CA SER A 156 24.33 24.22 -0.90
C SER A 156 24.80 25.26 -1.91
N ASP A 157 25.03 24.86 -3.17
CA ASP A 157 25.38 25.78 -4.25
C ASP A 157 24.12 26.43 -4.89
N LEU A 158 22.92 25.99 -4.49
CA LEU A 158 21.65 26.54 -4.95
C LEU A 158 21.12 27.60 -3.98
N SER A 159 20.40 28.59 -4.51
CA SER A 159 19.61 29.55 -3.73
C SER A 159 18.16 29.55 -4.18
N ASP A 160 17.29 30.21 -3.42
CA ASP A 160 15.87 30.40 -3.77
C ASP A 160 15.12 29.08 -4.08
N ILE A 161 15.49 28.02 -3.35
CA ILE A 161 14.95 26.68 -3.53
C ILE A 161 13.49 26.65 -3.10
N HIS A 162 12.64 26.18 -3.99
CA HIS A 162 11.24 25.88 -3.72
C HIS A 162 10.78 24.71 -4.58
N GLN A 163 10.16 23.72 -3.95
CA GLN A 163 9.54 22.57 -4.58
C GLN A 163 8.10 22.45 -4.08
N GLU A 164 7.17 22.16 -4.98
CA GLU A 164 5.75 21.98 -4.70
C GLU A 164 5.19 20.83 -5.54
N LEU A 165 4.26 20.09 -4.95
CA LEU A 165 3.48 19.07 -5.65
C LEU A 165 1.99 19.44 -5.63
N ASP A 166 1.44 19.70 -6.82
CA ASP A 166 0.00 19.84 -7.00
C ASP A 166 -0.63 18.44 -6.98
N LEU A 167 -1.27 18.10 -5.86
CA LEU A 167 -1.94 16.82 -5.65
C LEU A 167 -3.15 16.63 -6.58
N TRP A 168 -3.79 17.72 -7.03
CA TRP A 168 -4.98 17.67 -7.87
C TRP A 168 -4.65 17.29 -9.32
N THR A 169 -3.45 17.65 -9.79
CA THR A 169 -2.99 17.37 -11.16
C THR A 169 -1.86 16.35 -11.24
N GLY A 170 -1.20 16.04 -10.12
CA GLY A 170 0.00 15.21 -10.04
C GLY A 170 1.25 15.87 -10.64
N ILE A 171 1.32 17.20 -10.64
CA ILE A 171 2.42 17.96 -11.25
C ILE A 171 3.37 18.40 -10.15
N MET A 172 4.63 17.98 -10.24
CA MET A 172 5.70 18.46 -9.38
C MET A 172 6.44 19.61 -10.05
N SER A 173 6.60 20.73 -9.34
CA SER A 173 7.33 21.90 -9.81
C SER A 173 8.43 22.26 -8.82
N SER A 174 9.65 22.42 -9.34
CA SER A 174 10.80 22.89 -8.60
C SER A 174 11.38 24.15 -9.23
N SER A 175 11.80 25.10 -8.41
CA SER A 175 12.52 26.29 -8.82
C SER A 175 13.67 26.59 -7.88
N PHE A 176 14.79 27.03 -8.44
CA PHE A 176 15.98 27.44 -7.70
C PHE A 176 16.86 28.32 -8.59
N SER A 177 17.87 28.94 -8.01
CA SER A 177 18.90 29.70 -8.71
C SER A 177 20.24 29.00 -8.59
N TYR A 178 20.98 28.88 -9.70
CA TYR A 178 22.38 28.43 -9.73
C TYR A 178 23.25 29.55 -10.29
N GLU A 179 24.24 30.00 -9.50
CA GLU A 179 25.06 31.19 -9.81
C GLU A 179 24.22 32.43 -10.20
N GLY A 180 23.08 32.62 -9.52
CA GLY A 180 22.15 33.73 -9.77
C GLY A 180 21.31 33.60 -11.04
N VAL A 181 21.36 32.45 -11.74
CA VAL A 181 20.52 32.18 -12.92
C VAL A 181 19.38 31.24 -12.54
N PRO A 182 18.11 31.60 -12.83
CA PRO A 182 16.98 30.78 -12.45
C PRO A 182 16.89 29.48 -13.26
N VAL A 183 16.45 28.43 -12.59
CA VAL A 183 16.11 27.13 -13.15
C VAL A 183 14.73 26.76 -12.63
N LYS A 184 13.81 26.41 -13.55
CA LYS A 184 12.53 25.81 -13.22
C LYS A 184 12.47 24.41 -13.84
N VAL A 185 12.07 23.43 -13.05
CA VAL A 185 11.89 22.04 -13.47
C VAL A 185 10.44 21.66 -13.18
N THR A 186 9.75 21.11 -14.16
CA THR A 186 8.43 20.50 -14.00
C THR A 186 8.53 19.03 -14.36
N THR A 187 8.09 18.16 -13.45
CA THR A 187 8.17 16.70 -13.60
C THR A 187 6.77 16.11 -13.43
N ILE A 188 6.35 15.27 -14.38
CA ILE A 188 5.00 14.72 -14.44
C ILE A 188 5.07 13.24 -14.82
N SER A 189 4.27 12.38 -14.16
CA SER A 189 4.24 10.95 -14.47
C SER A 189 3.05 10.62 -15.36
N ALA A 190 3.31 9.87 -16.44
CA ALA A 190 2.28 9.32 -17.30
C ALA A 190 1.41 8.32 -16.50
N GLN A 191 0.11 8.30 -16.76
CA GLN A 191 -0.81 7.49 -15.94
C GLN A 191 -1.03 6.07 -16.48
N ASP A 192 -0.64 5.82 -17.73
CA ASP A 192 -0.83 4.52 -18.40
C ASP A 192 0.49 3.81 -18.76
N THR A 193 1.63 4.47 -18.59
CA THR A 193 2.95 3.92 -18.95
C THR A 193 3.98 4.24 -17.86
N SER A 194 5.07 3.46 -17.79
CA SER A 194 6.23 3.75 -16.94
C SER A 194 7.09 4.86 -17.55
N ALA A 195 6.57 6.09 -17.57
CA ALA A 195 7.24 7.24 -18.15
C ALA A 195 7.04 8.51 -17.31
N ILE A 196 8.02 9.42 -17.39
CA ILE A 196 7.92 10.78 -16.88
C ILE A 196 8.22 11.79 -17.99
N SER A 197 7.53 12.93 -17.94
CA SER A 197 7.90 14.13 -18.68
C SER A 197 8.68 15.05 -17.76
N ILE A 198 9.75 15.65 -18.29
CA ILE A 198 10.60 16.61 -17.61
C ILE A 198 10.69 17.85 -18.49
N THR A 199 10.31 19.01 -17.97
CA THR A 199 10.48 20.29 -18.64
C THR A 199 11.38 21.19 -17.81
N ILE A 200 12.52 21.57 -18.37
CA ILE A 200 13.50 22.46 -17.74
C ILE A 200 13.46 23.80 -18.47
N ALA A 201 13.20 24.89 -17.74
CA ALA A 201 13.28 26.25 -18.26
C ALA A 201 14.43 27.00 -17.56
N SER A 202 15.45 27.38 -18.32
CA SER A 202 16.59 28.15 -17.81
C SER A 202 17.44 28.76 -18.93
N PRO A 203 17.96 29.99 -18.74
CA PRO A 203 19.01 30.54 -19.60
C PRO A 203 20.29 29.69 -19.66
N LEU A 204 20.53 28.80 -18.69
CA LEU A 204 21.72 27.94 -18.67
C LEU A 204 21.71 26.86 -19.78
N LEU A 205 20.57 26.64 -20.42
CA LEU A 205 20.44 25.75 -21.58
C LEU A 205 20.94 26.40 -22.88
N ASP A 206 21.03 27.73 -22.92
CA ASP A 206 21.36 28.51 -24.12
C ASP A 206 22.87 28.53 -24.39
N SER A 207 23.27 27.83 -25.46
CA SER A 207 24.65 27.76 -25.94
C SER A 207 25.18 29.02 -26.64
N THR A 208 24.36 30.04 -26.88
CA THR A 208 24.77 31.31 -27.51
C THR A 208 25.31 32.32 -26.52
N THR A 209 25.11 32.10 -25.22
CA THR A 209 25.42 33.10 -24.20
C THR A 209 26.92 33.26 -23.92
N ARG A 210 27.83 32.43 -24.48
CA ARG A 210 29.30 32.69 -24.48
C ARG A 210 30.20 31.84 -25.40
N ASN A 211 29.84 30.63 -25.88
CA ASN A 211 30.64 29.74 -26.78
C ASN A 211 29.83 28.46 -27.14
N PRO A 212 29.90 27.80 -28.31
CA PRO A 212 29.27 26.47 -28.50
C PRO A 212 29.62 25.38 -27.44
N SER A 213 30.71 25.52 -26.67
CA SER A 213 30.98 24.71 -25.45
C SER A 213 30.18 25.15 -24.20
N SER A 214 29.25 26.10 -24.34
CA SER A 214 28.65 26.89 -23.22
C SER A 214 27.26 26.44 -22.76
N THR A 215 26.72 25.30 -23.21
CA THR A 215 25.55 24.73 -22.54
C THR A 215 25.94 24.33 -21.12
N ARG A 216 25.45 25.09 -20.14
CA ARG A 216 25.81 24.98 -18.72
C ARG A 216 24.91 24.04 -17.93
N LEU A 217 23.76 23.68 -18.48
CA LEU A 217 22.79 22.80 -17.86
C LEU A 217 22.40 21.67 -18.82
N GLY A 218 22.28 20.47 -18.29
CA GLY A 218 21.81 19.28 -19.00
C GLY A 218 21.15 18.30 -18.05
N VAL A 219 20.88 17.10 -18.54
CA VAL A 219 20.32 15.99 -17.75
C VAL A 219 21.27 14.81 -17.81
N PHE A 220 21.41 14.05 -16.73
CA PHE A 220 22.05 12.75 -16.77
C PHE A 220 21.03 11.63 -16.60
N LEU A 221 21.36 10.48 -17.18
CA LEU A 221 20.81 9.17 -16.85
C LEU A 221 21.95 8.34 -16.25
N ASP A 222 21.76 7.79 -15.07
CA ASP A 222 22.72 6.87 -14.43
C ASP A 222 22.01 5.56 -14.06
N PHE A 223 22.75 4.45 -14.00
CA PHE A 223 22.15 3.14 -13.80
C PHE A 223 22.84 2.39 -12.65
N PRO A 224 22.15 2.13 -11.53
CA PRO A 224 22.74 1.48 -10.36
C PRO A 224 22.80 -0.04 -10.49
N TRP A 225 23.70 -0.65 -9.71
CA TRP A 225 23.67 -2.09 -9.44
C TRP A 225 22.79 -2.35 -8.22
N ALA A 226 21.79 -3.21 -8.35
CA ALA A 226 20.96 -3.66 -7.23
C ALA A 226 21.38 -5.06 -6.80
N ASP A 227 21.52 -5.29 -5.49
CA ASP A 227 21.74 -6.61 -4.88
C ASP A 227 20.56 -6.91 -3.94
N GLY A 228 19.99 -8.11 -4.00
CA GLY A 228 18.88 -8.55 -3.16
C GLY A 228 19.30 -9.09 -1.78
N SER A 229 20.60 -9.19 -1.50
CA SER A 229 21.10 -9.88 -0.30
C SER A 229 20.70 -9.22 1.03
N GLN A 230 20.40 -7.92 1.03
CA GLN A 230 20.01 -7.17 2.23
C GLN A 230 18.51 -7.29 2.51
N LYS A 231 18.17 -7.47 3.80
CA LYS A 231 16.78 -7.52 4.28
C LYS A 231 15.98 -6.26 3.93
N PHE A 232 16.62 -5.09 4.01
CA PHE A 232 16.06 -3.79 3.70
C PHE A 232 17.06 -2.99 2.87
N ARG A 233 16.56 -2.19 1.92
CA ARG A 233 17.37 -1.27 1.10
C ARG A 233 16.71 0.10 1.09
N ASP A 234 16.98 0.84 2.15
CA ASP A 234 16.46 2.18 2.39
C ASP A 234 17.60 3.15 2.80
N PRO A 235 17.45 4.47 2.57
CA PRO A 235 16.42 5.10 1.75
C PRO A 235 16.66 4.94 0.24
N PHE A 236 17.81 4.38 -0.17
CA PHE A 236 18.22 4.24 -1.56
C PHE A 236 18.30 2.77 -2.00
N VAL A 237 17.82 2.50 -3.21
CA VAL A 237 17.85 1.16 -3.82
C VAL A 237 18.94 1.11 -4.87
N GLY A 238 19.90 0.22 -4.66
CA GLY A 238 21.05 0.03 -5.54
C GLY A 238 22.20 1.01 -5.29
N SER A 239 23.32 0.76 -5.95
CA SER A 239 24.57 1.52 -5.78
C SER A 239 25.14 1.96 -7.11
N LEU A 240 25.54 3.23 -7.15
CA LEU A 240 26.24 3.88 -8.28
C LEU A 240 27.77 3.82 -8.13
N SER A 241 28.27 3.00 -7.19
CA SER A 241 29.71 2.91 -6.90
C SER A 241 30.49 2.35 -8.10
N PRO A 242 31.62 2.98 -8.49
CA PRO A 242 32.50 2.45 -9.53
C PRO A 242 33.01 1.03 -9.26
N ALA A 243 33.04 0.60 -8.00
CA ALA A 243 33.43 -0.76 -7.62
C ALA A 243 32.48 -1.85 -8.16
N LEU A 244 31.27 -1.48 -8.57
CA LEU A 244 30.22 -2.40 -9.02
C LEU A 244 29.95 -2.32 -10.52
N PHE A 245 30.62 -1.44 -11.28
CA PHE A 245 30.41 -1.28 -12.72
C PHE A 245 30.64 -2.59 -13.50
N ALA A 246 31.51 -3.47 -13.01
CA ALA A 246 31.74 -4.78 -13.64
C ALA A 246 30.55 -5.76 -13.49
N ASN A 247 29.60 -5.49 -12.59
CA ASN A 247 28.49 -6.41 -12.28
C ASN A 247 27.30 -6.27 -13.25
N HIS A 248 27.21 -5.16 -13.99
CA HIS A 248 26.14 -4.91 -14.95
C HIS A 248 26.66 -4.23 -16.21
N THR A 249 25.82 -4.11 -17.23
CA THR A 249 26.20 -3.48 -18.49
C THR A 249 25.13 -2.50 -18.96
N THR A 250 25.56 -1.37 -19.51
CA THR A 250 24.69 -0.44 -20.23
C THR A 250 25.19 -0.24 -21.66
N THR A 251 24.26 -0.20 -22.61
CA THR A 251 24.55 -0.02 -24.04
C THR A 251 23.61 1.01 -24.64
N LEU A 252 24.16 2.03 -25.29
CA LEU A 252 23.38 2.96 -26.10
C LEU A 252 23.07 2.29 -27.45
N LEU A 253 21.80 2.13 -27.76
CA LEU A 253 21.33 1.44 -28.96
C LEU A 253 21.28 2.42 -30.15
N ASN A 254 21.80 1.97 -31.29
CA ASN A 254 21.72 2.75 -32.53
C ASN A 254 20.31 2.67 -33.10
N LYS A 255 19.54 3.76 -33.00
CA LYS A 255 18.28 3.93 -33.76
C LYS A 255 18.59 4.75 -35.02
N SER A 256 18.38 4.16 -36.19
CA SER A 256 18.33 4.90 -37.46
C SER A 256 17.04 5.71 -37.48
N GLY A 257 17.18 7.04 -37.58
CA GLY A 257 16.12 8.01 -37.39
C GLY A 257 14.90 7.76 -38.28
N ASP A 258 13.75 7.60 -37.63
CA ASP A 258 12.40 7.87 -38.15
C ASP A 258 11.35 7.84 -37.01
N GLY A 259 11.76 7.90 -35.73
CA GLY A 259 10.86 7.81 -34.57
C GLY A 259 11.06 8.93 -33.54
N GLU A 260 10.05 9.16 -32.70
CA GLU A 260 10.04 10.15 -31.60
C GLU A 260 11.09 9.85 -30.50
N ILE A 261 11.66 8.64 -30.51
CA ILE A 261 12.76 8.22 -29.62
C ILE A 261 14.10 8.69 -30.18
N GLN A 262 14.76 9.60 -29.47
CA GLN A 262 16.09 10.12 -29.83
C GLN A 262 17.25 9.32 -29.22
N ALA A 263 17.02 8.59 -28.12
CA ALA A 263 18.00 7.68 -27.54
C ALA A 263 17.32 6.51 -26.83
N GLN A 264 17.96 5.34 -26.85
CA GLN A 264 17.51 4.18 -26.09
C GLN A 264 18.72 3.46 -25.49
N ILE A 265 18.66 3.15 -24.20
CA ILE A 265 19.74 2.52 -23.45
C ILE A 265 19.23 1.20 -22.89
N SER A 266 19.93 0.10 -23.17
CA SER A 266 19.68 -1.19 -22.52
C SER A 266 20.55 -1.29 -21.26
N HIS A 267 19.96 -1.67 -20.13
CA HIS A 267 20.63 -1.96 -18.86
C HIS A 267 20.43 -3.44 -18.51
N GLN A 268 21.52 -4.21 -18.50
CA GLN A 268 21.53 -5.64 -18.20
C GLN A 268 22.12 -5.90 -16.81
N MET A 269 21.35 -6.59 -15.96
CA MET A 269 21.76 -7.06 -14.64
C MET A 269 21.50 -8.57 -14.54
N VAL A 270 22.57 -9.36 -14.55
CA VAL A 270 22.48 -10.82 -14.68
C VAL A 270 21.68 -11.17 -15.96
N ASP A 271 20.54 -11.85 -15.81
CA ASP A 271 19.66 -12.26 -16.92
C ASP A 271 18.55 -11.25 -17.21
N ALA A 272 18.37 -10.23 -16.35
CA ALA A 272 17.34 -9.21 -16.54
C ALA A 272 17.87 -8.07 -17.45
N ILE A 273 17.04 -7.64 -18.41
CA ILE A 273 17.34 -6.52 -19.31
C ILE A 273 16.20 -5.51 -19.24
N PHE A 274 16.56 -4.26 -19.03
CA PHE A 274 15.64 -3.12 -19.00
C PHE A 274 16.03 -2.09 -20.05
N TYR A 275 15.05 -1.38 -20.60
CA TYR A 275 15.24 -0.39 -21.64
C TYR A 275 14.76 0.97 -21.19
N THR A 276 15.64 1.97 -21.27
CA THR A 276 15.31 3.38 -21.03
C THR A 276 15.29 4.12 -22.35
N SER A 277 14.13 4.65 -22.72
CA SER A 277 13.91 5.39 -23.96
C SER A 277 13.74 6.87 -23.67
N VAL A 278 14.32 7.72 -24.49
CA VAL A 278 14.27 9.18 -24.36
C VAL A 278 13.66 9.79 -25.62
N GLY A 279 12.54 10.47 -25.44
CA GLY A 279 11.93 11.36 -26.43
C GLY A 279 12.17 12.81 -26.03
N SER A 280 12.17 13.71 -27.01
CA SER A 280 12.37 15.14 -26.77
C SER A 280 11.82 15.95 -27.94
N ASP A 281 11.25 17.12 -27.65
CA ASP A 281 10.81 18.08 -28.66
C ASP A 281 12.00 18.84 -29.29
N THR A 282 13.12 18.90 -28.57
CA THR A 282 14.38 19.48 -29.04
C THR A 282 15.35 18.36 -29.38
N GLN A 283 16.11 18.47 -30.47
CA GLN A 283 17.16 17.49 -30.76
C GLN A 283 18.19 17.44 -29.62
N ILE A 284 18.47 16.27 -29.06
CA ILE A 284 19.45 16.06 -28.00
C ILE A 284 20.69 15.32 -28.51
N HIS A 285 21.83 15.61 -27.90
CA HIS A 285 23.06 14.83 -27.98
C HIS A 285 23.21 14.02 -26.71
N VAL A 286 23.42 12.71 -26.87
CA VAL A 286 23.60 11.77 -25.76
C VAL A 286 25.02 11.22 -25.82
N THR A 287 25.77 11.40 -24.73
CA THR A 287 27.15 10.93 -24.62
C THR A 287 27.33 10.10 -23.36
N ARG A 288 28.02 8.96 -23.46
CA ARG A 288 28.43 8.19 -22.29
C ARG A 288 29.64 8.86 -21.64
N ASP A 289 29.59 9.08 -20.33
CA ASP A 289 30.60 9.88 -19.62
C ASP A 289 31.98 9.21 -19.59
N SER A 290 32.02 7.87 -19.58
CA SER A 290 33.23 7.08 -19.81
C SER A 290 32.91 5.69 -20.35
N PRO A 291 33.89 4.93 -20.89
CA PRO A 291 33.65 3.58 -21.40
C PRO A 291 33.14 2.58 -20.36
N VAL A 292 33.47 2.80 -19.08
CA VAL A 292 33.15 1.88 -17.98
C VAL A 292 32.00 2.37 -17.10
N ALA A 293 31.79 3.69 -17.00
CA ALA A 293 30.69 4.24 -16.23
C ALA A 293 29.35 3.95 -16.90
N HIS A 294 28.29 3.86 -16.10
CA HIS A 294 26.93 3.66 -16.59
C HIS A 294 26.15 4.97 -16.72
N ARG A 295 26.85 6.11 -16.64
CA ARG A 295 26.25 7.44 -16.76
C ARG A 295 26.29 7.97 -18.19
N TYR A 296 25.17 8.57 -18.60
CA TYR A 296 24.97 9.24 -19.89
C TYR A 296 24.54 10.68 -19.66
N THR A 297 25.18 11.62 -20.36
CA THR A 297 24.84 13.04 -20.34
C THR A 297 24.04 13.40 -21.58
N LEU A 298 22.92 14.10 -21.37
CA LEU A 298 21.98 14.58 -22.37
C LEU A 298 22.05 16.11 -22.44
N LEU A 299 22.36 16.63 -23.63
CA LEU A 299 22.47 18.07 -23.88
C LEU A 299 21.61 18.46 -25.10
N PRO A 300 20.97 19.64 -25.09
CA PRO A 300 20.33 20.16 -26.29
C PRO A 300 21.37 20.38 -27.40
N SER A 301 21.04 19.96 -28.62
CA SER A 301 21.92 20.09 -29.80
C SER A 301 21.90 21.49 -30.41
N SER A 302 20.95 22.32 -30.00
CA SER A 302 20.80 23.71 -30.43
C SER A 302 20.47 24.60 -29.24
N SER A 303 20.70 25.89 -29.37
CA SER A 303 20.38 26.87 -28.33
C SER A 303 18.88 26.86 -28.04
N THR A 304 18.53 26.77 -26.77
CA THR A 304 17.17 26.82 -26.26
C THR A 304 17.18 27.35 -24.83
N ASN A 305 16.07 27.95 -24.40
CA ASN A 305 15.81 28.26 -22.99
C ASN A 305 14.88 27.23 -22.33
N THR A 306 14.43 26.23 -23.09
CA THR A 306 13.53 25.19 -22.61
C THR A 306 13.91 23.83 -23.20
N LEU A 307 14.05 22.83 -22.34
CA LEU A 307 14.30 21.45 -22.70
C LEU A 307 13.16 20.58 -22.15
N SER A 308 12.40 19.95 -23.06
CA SER A 308 11.34 19.02 -22.72
C SER A 308 11.75 17.61 -23.12
N LEU A 309 11.77 16.69 -22.16
CA LEU A 309 12.12 15.29 -22.33
C LEU A 309 10.96 14.42 -21.87
N VAL A 310 10.82 13.25 -22.49
CA VAL A 310 10.07 12.13 -21.92
C VAL A 310 11.03 10.97 -21.76
N VAL A 311 11.09 10.41 -20.55
CA VAL A 311 11.92 9.25 -20.24
C VAL A 311 10.99 8.09 -19.87
N SER A 312 11.10 6.97 -20.59
CA SER A 312 10.27 5.78 -20.41
C SER A 312 11.10 4.54 -20.14
N PHE A 313 10.64 3.70 -19.21
CA PHE A 313 11.28 2.45 -18.80
C PHE A 313 10.42 1.25 -19.20
N ASN A 314 11.04 0.21 -19.76
CA ASN A 314 10.33 -0.99 -20.25
C ASN A 314 11.21 -2.25 -20.14
N THR A 315 10.60 -3.44 -20.21
CA THR A 315 11.31 -4.73 -20.32
C THR A 315 11.67 -5.09 -21.76
N THR A 316 11.15 -4.35 -22.74
CA THR A 316 11.38 -4.57 -24.17
C THR A 316 11.72 -3.26 -24.88
N GLU A 317 12.46 -3.37 -25.99
CA GLU A 317 12.75 -2.22 -26.85
C GLU A 317 11.47 -1.55 -27.34
N GLN A 318 11.42 -0.23 -27.19
CA GLN A 318 10.31 0.58 -27.67
C GLN A 318 10.55 1.10 -29.09
N GLY A 319 9.46 1.17 -29.86
CA GLY A 319 9.41 1.81 -31.18
C GLY A 319 8.89 3.26 -31.16
N SER A 320 8.16 3.65 -30.11
CA SER A 320 7.56 4.97 -29.94
C SER A 320 7.57 5.39 -28.47
N ILE A 321 7.36 6.68 -28.20
CA ILE A 321 7.27 7.22 -26.85
C ILE A 321 6.24 8.35 -26.81
N LEU A 322 5.57 8.55 -25.69
CA LEU A 322 4.60 9.64 -25.55
C LEU A 322 5.28 11.00 -25.67
N SER A 323 4.55 12.00 -26.18
CA SER A 323 4.96 13.40 -26.12
C SER A 323 4.76 13.98 -24.71
N SER A 324 5.52 15.02 -24.36
CA SER A 324 5.39 15.69 -23.06
C SER A 324 3.97 16.20 -22.79
N SER A 325 3.28 16.69 -23.82
CA SER A 325 1.89 17.16 -23.70
C SER A 325 0.90 16.01 -23.42
N ALA A 326 1.09 14.85 -24.05
CA ALA A 326 0.26 13.67 -23.81
C ALA A 326 0.45 13.15 -22.37
N VAL A 327 1.69 13.14 -21.87
CA VAL A 327 1.99 12.79 -20.47
C VAL A 327 1.27 13.74 -19.51
N ALA A 328 1.39 15.05 -19.72
CA ALA A 328 0.74 16.05 -18.88
C ALA A 328 -0.79 15.90 -18.86
N GLN A 329 -1.41 15.72 -20.04
CA GLN A 329 -2.86 15.51 -20.15
C GLN A 329 -3.29 14.25 -19.41
N SER A 330 -2.56 13.12 -19.57
CA SER A 330 -2.88 11.87 -18.88
C SER A 330 -2.86 12.03 -17.35
N SER A 331 -1.92 12.82 -16.81
CA SER A 331 -1.81 13.10 -15.38
C SER A 331 -3.01 13.91 -14.88
N VAL A 332 -3.29 15.04 -15.52
CA VAL A 332 -4.41 15.91 -15.13
C VAL A 332 -5.73 15.16 -15.15
N ASP A 333 -6.00 14.40 -16.22
CA ASP A 333 -7.25 13.68 -16.36
C ASP A 333 -7.41 12.59 -15.30
N ALA A 334 -6.37 11.78 -15.06
CA ALA A 334 -6.47 10.68 -14.11
C ALA A 334 -6.53 11.14 -12.64
N TRP A 335 -5.84 12.23 -12.29
CA TRP A 335 -5.91 12.79 -10.93
C TRP A 335 -7.24 13.52 -10.70
N HIS A 336 -7.71 14.27 -11.69
CA HIS A 336 -9.05 14.87 -11.63
C HIS A 336 -10.12 13.79 -11.46
N ASP A 337 -10.09 12.73 -12.27
CA ASP A 337 -11.01 11.60 -12.15
C ASP A 337 -10.91 10.93 -10.77
N TYR A 338 -9.69 10.65 -10.30
CA TYR A 338 -9.46 10.06 -8.99
C TYR A 338 -10.12 10.90 -7.88
N TRP A 339 -9.80 12.18 -7.76
CA TRP A 339 -10.33 13.01 -6.67
C TRP A 339 -11.83 13.28 -6.78
N THR A 340 -12.36 13.36 -8.00
CA THR A 340 -13.78 13.62 -8.25
C THR A 340 -14.64 12.40 -7.92
N ASN A 341 -14.18 11.20 -8.29
CA ASN A 341 -15.04 10.01 -8.30
C ASN A 341 -14.78 9.03 -7.15
N SER A 342 -13.72 9.20 -6.36
CA SER A 342 -13.43 8.38 -5.19
C SER A 342 -14.22 8.79 -3.94
N GLY A 343 -14.24 7.93 -2.92
CA GLY A 343 -14.74 8.30 -1.60
C GLY A 343 -13.99 9.49 -1.01
N PHE A 344 -14.65 10.38 -0.26
CA PHE A 344 -14.03 11.59 0.29
C PHE A 344 -14.55 11.90 1.70
N ILE A 345 -13.64 12.31 2.59
CA ILE A 345 -13.92 12.76 3.95
C ILE A 345 -13.44 14.21 4.07
N ASP A 346 -14.33 15.08 4.55
CA ASP A 346 -14.02 16.44 4.98
C ASP A 346 -14.28 16.56 6.48
N LEU A 347 -13.18 16.61 7.23
CA LEU A 347 -13.11 16.85 8.67
C LEU A 347 -12.81 18.31 8.98
N PHE A 348 -12.32 19.09 8.03
CA PHE A 348 -11.82 20.44 8.27
C PHE A 348 -12.95 21.46 8.28
N THR A 349 -13.84 21.42 7.28
CA THR A 349 -14.83 22.47 7.07
C THR A 349 -15.87 22.47 8.19
N GLY A 350 -15.87 23.52 9.03
CA GLY A 350 -16.85 23.71 10.10
C GLY A 350 -16.55 22.95 11.39
N SER A 351 -15.48 22.16 11.46
CA SER A 351 -14.99 21.62 12.72
C SER A 351 -14.33 22.72 13.55
N THR A 352 -14.52 22.68 14.87
CA THR A 352 -13.88 23.60 15.82
C THR A 352 -12.77 22.93 16.62
N ASP A 353 -12.67 21.60 16.55
CA ASP A 353 -11.56 20.85 17.15
C ASP A 353 -10.26 21.13 16.37
N SER A 354 -9.21 21.56 17.09
CA SER A 354 -7.93 21.91 16.49
C SER A 354 -7.21 20.72 15.86
N ARG A 355 -7.59 19.49 16.22
CA ARG A 355 -7.01 18.24 15.68
C ARG A 355 -7.48 17.92 14.26
N ALA A 356 -8.58 18.54 13.81
CA ALA A 356 -9.18 18.25 12.52
C ALA A 356 -8.25 18.54 11.32
N ASP A 357 -7.46 19.62 11.38
CA ASP A 357 -6.57 20.01 10.27
C ASP A 357 -5.44 18.99 10.05
N GLU A 358 -4.82 18.51 11.13
CA GLU A 358 -3.76 17.49 11.03
C GLU A 358 -4.30 16.14 10.59
N LEU A 359 -5.47 15.72 11.09
CA LEU A 359 -6.07 14.46 10.65
C LEU A 359 -6.49 14.53 9.17
N GLN A 360 -7.05 15.66 8.72
CA GLN A 360 -7.35 15.89 7.31
C GLN A 360 -6.09 15.87 6.44
N ARG A 361 -4.98 16.49 6.90
CA ARG A 361 -3.68 16.44 6.21
C ARG A 361 -3.21 15.01 6.01
N ARG A 362 -3.20 14.20 7.06
CA ARG A 362 -2.80 12.77 6.98
C ARG A 362 -3.68 12.01 6.00
N ILE A 363 -5.01 12.21 6.05
CA ILE A 363 -5.95 11.56 5.12
C ILE A 363 -5.62 11.92 3.66
N ILE A 364 -5.50 13.22 3.32
CA ILE A 364 -5.28 13.64 1.93
C ILE A 364 -3.94 13.14 1.39
N LEU A 365 -2.86 13.26 2.18
CA LEU A 365 -1.53 12.84 1.75
C LEU A 365 -1.42 11.32 1.65
N SER A 366 -1.96 10.56 2.62
CA SER A 366 -2.02 9.10 2.54
C SER A 366 -2.79 8.64 1.31
N ARG A 367 -3.90 9.29 0.95
CA ARG A 367 -4.65 8.95 -0.27
C ARG A 367 -3.84 9.14 -1.54
N TYR A 368 -3.13 10.26 -1.66
CA TYR A 368 -2.26 10.52 -2.80
C TYR A 368 -1.14 9.47 -2.88
N LEU A 369 -0.42 9.24 -1.78
CA LEU A 369 0.73 8.35 -1.76
C LEU A 369 0.35 6.88 -1.95
N MET A 370 -0.77 6.44 -1.38
CA MET A 370 -1.31 5.10 -1.63
C MET A 370 -1.63 4.92 -3.12
N ARG A 371 -2.18 5.93 -3.82
CA ARG A 371 -2.41 5.80 -5.27
C ARG A 371 -1.09 5.73 -6.06
N VAL A 372 -0.07 6.47 -5.65
CA VAL A 372 1.25 6.44 -6.31
C VAL A 372 1.95 5.09 -6.12
N ASN A 373 1.83 4.48 -4.94
CA ASN A 373 2.64 3.34 -4.52
C ASN A 373 1.92 1.98 -4.51
N GLU A 374 0.60 1.97 -4.32
CA GLU A 374 -0.17 0.80 -3.87
C GLU A 374 -1.35 0.46 -4.81
N ALA A 375 -1.27 0.84 -6.09
CA ALA A 375 -2.34 0.62 -7.08
C ALA A 375 -1.91 -0.27 -8.26
N GLN A 376 -1.05 -1.27 -7.99
CA GLN A 376 -0.54 -2.26 -8.95
C GLN A 376 -1.31 -3.60 -8.91
N ASP A 377 -1.15 -4.42 -9.96
CA ASP A 377 -1.81 -5.74 -10.06
C ASP A 377 -1.28 -6.74 -9.03
N ASN A 378 0.01 -6.70 -8.73
CA ASN A 378 0.58 -7.39 -7.57
C ASN A 378 0.62 -6.37 -6.42
N PRO A 379 0.16 -6.69 -5.20
CA PRO A 379 0.40 -5.82 -4.05
C PRO A 379 1.91 -5.48 -3.96
N PRO A 380 2.29 -4.21 -3.75
CA PRO A 380 3.70 -3.86 -3.59
C PRO A 380 4.21 -4.33 -2.22
N GLN A 381 5.49 -4.06 -1.98
CA GLN A 381 6.09 -4.23 -0.66
C GLN A 381 5.52 -3.17 0.29
N GLU A 382 5.70 -3.34 1.60
CA GLU A 382 5.13 -2.40 2.59
C GLU A 382 5.73 -0.98 2.54
N SER A 383 6.85 -0.80 1.84
CA SER A 383 7.46 0.48 1.48
C SER A 383 6.99 1.04 0.14
N GLY A 384 6.02 0.40 -0.51
CA GLY A 384 5.44 0.83 -1.77
C GLY A 384 6.42 0.74 -2.93
N LEU A 385 6.48 1.80 -3.73
CA LEU A 385 7.45 2.02 -4.81
C LEU A 385 8.47 3.12 -4.42
N VAL A 386 8.78 3.27 -3.12
CA VAL A 386 9.78 4.22 -2.61
C VAL A 386 11.16 3.57 -2.45
N ASN A 387 11.20 2.42 -1.79
CA ASN A 387 12.41 1.64 -1.56
C ASN A 387 12.06 0.16 -1.36
N ASP A 388 13.04 -0.72 -1.08
CA ASP A 388 12.77 -2.14 -0.91
C ASP A 388 12.69 -2.53 0.58
N GLY A 389 11.47 -2.87 1.02
CA GLY A 389 11.09 -3.29 2.37
C GLY A 389 10.80 -4.78 2.47
N TRP A 390 9.94 -5.19 3.41
CA TRP A 390 9.47 -6.58 3.45
C TRP A 390 8.64 -6.91 2.21
N SER A 391 8.98 -8.03 1.57
CA SER A 391 8.22 -8.66 0.49
C SER A 391 6.93 -9.31 1.01
N VAL A 392 5.97 -8.51 1.45
CA VAL A 392 4.67 -9.00 1.95
C VAL A 392 3.60 -8.80 0.88
N VAL A 393 2.75 -9.80 0.66
CA VAL A 393 1.42 -9.55 0.08
C VAL A 393 0.49 -9.21 1.24
N SER A 394 0.54 -7.96 1.69
CA SER A 394 -0.50 -7.44 2.59
C SER A 394 -1.50 -6.67 1.75
N ALA A 395 -2.42 -7.39 1.11
CA ALA A 395 -3.54 -6.80 0.38
C ALA A 395 -4.52 -6.04 1.30
N LEU A 396 -4.31 -6.07 2.62
CA LEU A 396 -5.22 -5.59 3.68
C LEU A 396 -5.67 -4.15 3.51
N TYR A 397 -4.87 -3.34 2.83
CA TYR A 397 -4.98 -1.89 2.87
C TYR A 397 -5.35 -1.24 1.53
N SER A 398 -5.50 -2.02 0.46
CA SER A 398 -5.81 -1.52 -0.88
C SER A 398 -7.31 -1.28 -1.14
N THR A 399 -8.19 -1.59 -0.19
CA THR A 399 -9.65 -1.72 -0.45
C THR A 399 -10.52 -0.52 -0.07
N VAL A 400 -9.96 0.64 0.28
CA VAL A 400 -10.77 1.78 0.76
C VAL A 400 -11.39 2.64 -0.36
N ASN A 401 -11.57 2.12 -1.58
CA ASN A 401 -12.10 2.93 -2.68
C ASN A 401 -13.14 2.21 -3.54
N SER A 402 -14.39 2.68 -3.45
CA SER A 402 -15.59 2.11 -4.08
C SER A 402 -15.64 2.28 -5.61
N THR A 403 -14.83 3.16 -6.21
CA THR A 403 -14.86 3.44 -7.66
C THR A 403 -13.64 2.98 -8.42
N TRP A 404 -12.56 2.60 -7.73
CA TRP A 404 -11.36 2.08 -8.38
C TRP A 404 -11.41 0.56 -8.31
N LYS A 405 -11.41 -0.09 -9.48
CA LYS A 405 -11.21 -1.55 -9.55
C LYS A 405 -9.98 -1.87 -8.70
N CYS A 406 -10.16 -2.68 -7.66
CA CYS A 406 -9.09 -3.13 -6.78
C CYS A 406 -8.13 -3.97 -7.64
N ARG A 407 -7.15 -3.34 -8.29
CA ARG A 407 -6.28 -3.97 -9.30
C ARG A 407 -5.58 -5.20 -8.73
N SER A 408 -5.25 -5.16 -7.43
CA SER A 408 -4.58 -6.24 -6.72
C SER A 408 -5.50 -7.40 -6.31
N SER A 409 -6.83 -7.26 -6.34
CA SER A 409 -7.78 -8.31 -5.90
C SER A 409 -7.63 -9.63 -6.68
N GLY A 410 -7.20 -9.56 -7.95
CA GLY A 410 -6.97 -10.74 -8.78
C GLY A 410 -5.77 -11.60 -8.34
N VAL A 411 -4.96 -11.15 -7.38
CA VAL A 411 -3.76 -11.87 -6.92
C VAL A 411 -4.10 -13.27 -6.39
N TYR A 412 -5.20 -13.42 -5.65
CA TYR A 412 -5.61 -14.72 -5.11
C TYR A 412 -5.98 -15.71 -6.20
N GLY A 413 -6.66 -15.25 -7.26
CA GLY A 413 -6.94 -16.10 -8.43
C GLY A 413 -5.66 -16.55 -9.12
N ARG A 414 -4.67 -15.65 -9.28
CA ARG A 414 -3.37 -15.99 -9.88
C ARG A 414 -2.54 -16.94 -9.02
N PHE A 415 -2.62 -16.83 -7.69
CA PHE A 415 -1.81 -17.63 -6.76
C PHE A 415 -2.55 -18.89 -6.26
N LEU A 416 -3.75 -19.17 -6.76
CA LEU A 416 -4.54 -20.31 -6.31
C LEU A 416 -3.80 -21.64 -6.54
N GLU A 417 -3.25 -21.84 -7.73
CA GLU A 417 -2.53 -23.08 -8.07
C GLU A 417 -1.31 -23.31 -7.16
N THR A 418 -0.46 -22.30 -6.97
CA THR A 418 0.71 -22.43 -6.09
C THR A 418 0.31 -22.65 -4.64
N SER A 419 -0.83 -22.09 -4.21
CA SER A 419 -1.38 -22.25 -2.87
C SER A 419 -2.02 -23.62 -2.62
N LEU A 420 -2.62 -24.22 -3.65
CA LEU A 420 -3.07 -25.62 -3.64
C LEU A 420 -1.87 -26.57 -3.55
N ILE A 421 -0.83 -26.36 -4.37
CA ILE A 421 0.40 -27.19 -4.36
C ILE A 421 1.07 -27.11 -2.99
N ARG A 422 1.21 -25.91 -2.42
CA ARG A 422 1.77 -25.71 -1.07
C ARG A 422 1.01 -26.50 0.00
N ALA A 423 -0.30 -26.38 0.02
CA ALA A 423 -1.12 -27.06 1.01
C ALA A 423 -1.12 -28.58 0.81
N GLN A 424 -1.42 -29.05 -0.39
CA GLN A 424 -1.77 -30.46 -0.63
C GLN A 424 -0.55 -31.32 -0.98
N VAL A 425 0.39 -30.80 -1.76
CA VAL A 425 1.56 -31.56 -2.22
C VAL A 425 2.73 -31.41 -1.25
N GLN A 426 3.08 -30.18 -0.89
CA GLN A 426 4.21 -29.92 0.00
C GLN A 426 3.87 -30.23 1.46
N GLN A 427 2.74 -29.72 1.95
CA GLN A 427 2.35 -29.86 3.35
C GLN A 427 1.45 -31.07 3.61
N GLY A 428 0.96 -31.76 2.57
CA GLY A 428 0.17 -32.98 2.71
C GLY A 428 -1.21 -32.79 3.32
N TRP A 429 -1.80 -31.59 3.24
CA TRP A 429 -3.18 -31.36 3.66
C TRP A 429 -4.17 -32.00 2.67
N ALA A 430 -5.30 -32.48 3.18
CA ALA A 430 -6.27 -33.24 2.38
C ALA A 430 -6.98 -32.40 1.30
N SER A 431 -7.09 -31.08 1.51
CA SER A 431 -7.82 -30.18 0.61
C SER A 431 -7.45 -28.72 0.83
N GLY A 432 -7.81 -27.89 -0.15
CA GLY A 432 -7.77 -26.44 -0.05
C GLY A 432 -6.43 -25.79 -0.40
N ALA A 433 -6.46 -24.47 -0.42
CA ALA A 433 -5.33 -23.59 -0.71
C ALA A 433 -4.84 -22.88 0.56
N ARG A 434 -3.52 -22.89 0.76
CA ARG A 434 -2.86 -22.15 1.84
C ARG A 434 -2.11 -20.96 1.27
N TRP A 435 -2.48 -19.75 1.67
CA TRP A 435 -1.89 -18.51 1.15
C TRP A 435 -0.51 -18.23 1.79
N PRO A 436 0.43 -17.60 1.07
CA PRO A 436 1.73 -17.23 1.64
C PRO A 436 1.64 -15.91 2.43
N LYS A 437 2.39 -15.78 3.53
CA LYS A 437 2.61 -14.49 4.21
C LYS A 437 3.43 -13.53 3.33
N MET A 438 4.58 -14.01 2.85
CA MET A 438 5.52 -13.27 2.01
C MET A 438 5.69 -13.98 0.68
N THR A 439 5.65 -13.24 -0.42
CA THR A 439 5.65 -13.84 -1.77
C THR A 439 6.20 -12.87 -2.81
N ASP A 440 6.43 -13.42 -4.00
CA ASP A 440 6.89 -12.71 -5.18
C ASP A 440 5.81 -12.79 -6.30
N PRO A 441 5.99 -12.13 -7.46
CA PRO A 441 5.01 -12.14 -8.54
C PRO A 441 4.60 -13.52 -9.07
N SER A 442 5.36 -14.59 -8.80
CA SER A 442 5.01 -15.97 -9.14
C SER A 442 4.02 -16.63 -8.16
N GLY A 443 3.79 -16.04 -6.98
CA GLY A 443 2.97 -16.64 -5.93
C GLY A 443 3.67 -17.71 -5.09
N ARG A 444 4.99 -17.86 -5.24
CA ARG A 444 5.83 -18.73 -4.39
C ARG A 444 5.94 -18.14 -2.99
N SER A 445 5.91 -18.97 -1.96
CA SER A 445 6.14 -18.50 -0.59
C SER A 445 7.62 -18.21 -0.38
N SER A 446 7.94 -17.09 0.26
CA SER A 446 9.28 -16.88 0.79
C SER A 446 9.53 -17.91 1.91
N PRO A 447 10.73 -18.52 1.97
CA PRO A 447 11.16 -19.27 3.13
C PRO A 447 11.18 -18.42 4.40
N GLY A 448 11.22 -19.09 5.55
CA GLY A 448 11.32 -18.48 6.87
C GLY A 448 10.25 -18.98 7.85
N GLU A 449 10.62 -19.08 9.12
CA GLU A 449 9.77 -19.71 10.15
C GLU A 449 8.45 -18.97 10.33
N ILE A 450 8.49 -17.65 10.56
CA ILE A 450 7.27 -16.83 10.69
C ILE A 450 6.44 -16.89 9.39
N ASN A 451 7.10 -16.83 8.22
CA ASN A 451 6.43 -16.87 6.92
C ASN A 451 5.63 -18.17 6.70
N ASN A 452 6.07 -19.26 7.31
CA ASN A 452 5.50 -20.59 7.16
C ASN A 452 4.61 -21.04 8.33
N LEU A 453 4.62 -20.35 9.46
CA LEU A 453 3.86 -20.72 10.66
C LEU A 453 2.83 -19.67 11.09
N LEU A 454 2.86 -18.46 10.52
CA LEU A 454 1.77 -17.50 10.65
C LEU A 454 0.56 -17.95 9.82
N ILE A 455 -0.66 -17.70 10.32
CA ILE A 455 -1.92 -18.09 9.64
C ILE A 455 -3.00 -17.01 9.66
N TRP A 456 -2.74 -15.83 10.26
CA TRP A 456 -3.76 -14.77 10.37
C TRP A 456 -4.20 -14.23 9.00
N GLU A 457 -3.36 -14.42 7.97
CA GLU A 457 -3.61 -13.97 6.60
C GLU A 457 -4.56 -14.88 5.81
N GLN A 458 -4.82 -16.08 6.32
CA GLN A 458 -5.60 -17.09 5.62
C GLN A 458 -7.07 -16.67 5.39
N PRO A 459 -7.74 -15.96 6.33
CA PRO A 459 -9.09 -15.46 6.11
C PRO A 459 -9.19 -14.17 5.25
N HIS A 460 -8.07 -13.52 4.91
CA HIS A 460 -8.07 -12.25 4.15
C HIS A 460 -8.87 -12.29 2.82
N PRO A 461 -8.80 -13.37 2.00
CA PRO A 461 -9.56 -13.43 0.74
C PRO A 461 -11.07 -13.28 0.94
N PHE A 462 -11.64 -13.79 2.03
CA PHE A 462 -13.08 -13.64 2.30
C PHE A 462 -13.47 -12.18 2.52
N VAL A 463 -12.63 -11.45 3.26
CA VAL A 463 -12.86 -10.02 3.56
C VAL A 463 -12.78 -9.19 2.29
N PHE A 464 -11.79 -9.42 1.43
CA PHE A 464 -11.70 -8.69 0.17
C PHE A 464 -12.81 -9.05 -0.82
N ALA A 465 -13.19 -10.33 -0.90
CA ALA A 465 -14.30 -10.75 -1.73
C ALA A 465 -15.60 -10.07 -1.29
N GLU A 466 -15.88 -10.03 0.02
CA GLU A 466 -17.07 -9.36 0.57
C GLU A 466 -17.04 -7.85 0.30
N TYR A 467 -15.88 -7.18 0.46
CA TYR A 467 -15.77 -5.76 0.12
C TYR A 467 -15.94 -5.48 -1.38
N GLU A 468 -15.37 -6.31 -2.26
CA GLU A 468 -15.57 -6.19 -3.70
C GLU A 468 -17.03 -6.44 -4.08
N TYR A 469 -17.70 -7.43 -3.47
CA TYR A 469 -19.11 -7.70 -3.71
C TYR A 469 -20.01 -6.57 -3.21
N ARG A 470 -19.72 -5.96 -2.06
CA ARG A 470 -20.45 -4.79 -1.57
C ARG A 470 -20.34 -3.60 -2.53
N ALA A 471 -19.18 -3.40 -3.16
CA ALA A 471 -18.98 -2.38 -4.17
C ALA A 471 -19.63 -2.77 -5.52
N PHE A 472 -19.59 -4.04 -5.90
CA PHE A 472 -20.04 -4.58 -7.18
C PHE A 472 -20.86 -5.88 -6.97
N PRO A 473 -22.15 -5.78 -6.58
CA PRO A 473 -22.98 -6.93 -6.20
C PRO A 473 -23.52 -7.66 -7.42
N THR A 474 -22.61 -8.22 -8.23
CA THR A 474 -22.90 -8.91 -9.48
C THR A 474 -22.54 -10.39 -9.41
N GLU A 475 -23.16 -11.19 -10.28
CA GLU A 475 -22.80 -12.59 -10.47
C GLU A 475 -21.34 -12.74 -10.91
N ASP A 476 -20.84 -11.85 -11.78
CA ASP A 476 -19.44 -11.83 -12.19
C ASP A 476 -18.47 -11.72 -11.00
N THR A 477 -18.77 -10.90 -9.99
CA THR A 477 -17.96 -10.79 -8.78
C THR A 477 -18.02 -12.08 -7.95
N LEU A 478 -19.21 -12.68 -7.81
CA LEU A 478 -19.37 -13.95 -7.09
C LEU A 478 -18.56 -15.08 -7.74
N THR A 479 -18.69 -15.23 -9.06
CA THR A 479 -17.97 -16.24 -9.85
C THR A 479 -16.47 -16.02 -9.85
N LYS A 480 -16.00 -14.77 -9.95
CA LYS A 480 -14.57 -14.41 -9.88
C LYS A 480 -13.87 -14.98 -8.64
N TRP A 481 -14.53 -14.94 -7.49
CA TRP A 481 -13.96 -15.37 -6.21
C TRP A 481 -14.32 -16.81 -5.82
N ALA A 482 -15.24 -17.47 -6.52
CA ALA A 482 -15.82 -18.75 -6.09
C ALA A 482 -14.77 -19.80 -5.71
N ASP A 483 -13.79 -20.06 -6.59
CA ASP A 483 -12.75 -21.07 -6.32
C ASP A 483 -11.76 -20.65 -5.23
N VAL A 484 -11.42 -19.36 -5.16
CA VAL A 484 -10.58 -18.80 -4.09
C VAL A 484 -11.25 -19.00 -2.73
N ILE A 485 -12.54 -18.66 -2.62
CA ILE A 485 -13.32 -18.79 -1.38
C ILE A 485 -13.44 -20.27 -0.99
N ARG A 486 -13.80 -21.13 -1.95
CA ARG A 486 -13.97 -22.57 -1.72
C ARG A 486 -12.69 -23.23 -1.23
N GLU A 487 -11.58 -23.00 -1.94
CA GLU A 487 -10.31 -23.63 -1.58
C GLU A 487 -9.68 -23.04 -0.32
N THR A 488 -9.90 -21.76 -0.02
CA THR A 488 -9.49 -21.17 1.26
C THR A 488 -10.24 -21.83 2.42
N ALA A 489 -11.57 -21.94 2.32
CA ALA A 489 -12.39 -22.54 3.38
C ALA A 489 -12.13 -24.05 3.55
N ASN A 490 -11.86 -24.75 2.45
CA ASN A 490 -11.44 -26.16 2.46
C ASN A 490 -10.14 -26.37 3.24
N TRP A 491 -9.13 -25.51 3.05
CA TRP A 491 -7.88 -25.65 3.76
C TRP A 491 -8.04 -25.26 5.23
N MET A 492 -8.73 -24.16 5.51
CA MET A 492 -8.99 -23.72 6.89
C MET A 492 -9.75 -24.77 7.71
N SER A 493 -10.67 -25.51 7.08
CA SER A 493 -11.40 -26.60 7.72
C SER A 493 -10.55 -27.87 7.87
N ALA A 494 -9.61 -28.13 6.95
CA ALA A 494 -8.70 -29.27 7.02
C ALA A 494 -7.52 -29.04 7.98
N PHE A 495 -7.14 -27.79 8.20
CA PHE A 495 -6.08 -27.39 9.13
C PHE A 495 -6.54 -27.48 10.59
N ALA A 496 -7.77 -27.04 10.88
CA ALA A 496 -8.33 -27.12 12.23
C ALA A 496 -8.45 -28.59 12.67
N TRP A 497 -7.87 -28.92 13.82
CA TRP A 497 -7.77 -30.30 14.28
C TRP A 497 -8.77 -30.60 15.39
N PHE A 498 -9.56 -31.65 15.21
CA PHE A 498 -10.51 -32.08 16.21
C PHE A 498 -9.80 -32.76 17.39
N ASN A 499 -9.88 -32.14 18.56
CA ASN A 499 -9.35 -32.64 19.80
C ASN A 499 -10.40 -33.52 20.51
N GLU A 500 -10.21 -34.84 20.45
CA GLU A 500 -11.13 -35.82 21.05
C GLU A 500 -11.28 -35.67 22.58
N SER A 501 -10.32 -35.02 23.26
CA SER A 501 -10.37 -34.84 24.71
C SER A 501 -11.22 -33.65 25.13
N THR A 502 -11.23 -32.58 24.34
CA THR A 502 -11.97 -31.34 24.61
C THR A 502 -13.23 -31.20 23.76
N ASP A 503 -13.45 -32.09 22.78
CA ASP A 503 -14.61 -32.10 21.87
C ASP A 503 -14.73 -30.82 21.03
N VAL A 504 -13.59 -30.20 20.70
CA VAL A 504 -13.50 -28.96 19.90
C VAL A 504 -12.38 -29.05 18.86
N TYR A 505 -12.42 -28.16 17.87
CA TYR A 505 -11.35 -27.97 16.90
C TYR A 505 -10.34 -26.95 17.40
N ASP A 506 -9.08 -27.37 17.51
CA ASP A 506 -7.96 -26.53 17.91
C ASP A 506 -7.21 -25.98 16.68
N LEU A 507 -6.59 -24.81 16.85
CA LEU A 507 -5.61 -24.23 15.93
C LEU A 507 -4.21 -24.32 16.55
N GLY A 508 -3.28 -24.92 15.81
CA GLY A 508 -1.90 -25.12 16.27
C GLY A 508 -1.78 -26.11 17.44
N PRO A 509 -0.58 -26.28 18.01
CA PRO A 509 0.72 -25.87 17.45
C PRO A 509 1.16 -26.76 16.26
N PRO A 510 2.15 -26.34 15.46
CA PRO A 510 2.91 -25.10 15.57
C PRO A 510 2.27 -23.95 14.81
N MET A 511 2.27 -22.76 15.42
CA MET A 511 1.85 -21.52 14.76
C MET A 511 2.33 -20.27 15.50
N TYR A 512 2.52 -19.16 14.79
CA TYR A 512 2.67 -17.83 15.42
C TYR A 512 1.31 -17.14 15.56
N VAL A 513 1.17 -16.29 16.58
CA VAL A 513 0.11 -15.26 16.62
C VAL A 513 0.46 -14.11 15.67
N VAL A 514 -0.53 -13.28 15.32
CA VAL A 514 -0.35 -12.07 14.50
C VAL A 514 0.71 -11.10 15.01
N ALA A 515 0.99 -11.12 16.32
CA ALA A 515 2.06 -10.34 16.95
C ALA A 515 3.47 -10.93 16.76
N GLU A 516 3.60 -12.14 16.22
CA GLU A 516 4.88 -12.78 15.85
C GLU A 516 5.87 -12.99 17.03
N ASP A 517 5.42 -12.83 18.28
CA ASP A 517 6.24 -12.77 19.49
C ASP A 517 6.11 -14.00 20.40
N THR A 518 5.23 -14.94 20.07
CA THR A 518 5.04 -16.18 20.84
C THR A 518 5.91 -17.32 20.34
N SER A 519 6.21 -18.29 21.22
CA SER A 519 6.90 -19.51 20.78
C SER A 519 5.95 -20.39 19.96
N PRO A 520 6.26 -20.71 18.69
CA PRO A 520 5.28 -21.33 17.82
C PRO A 520 4.97 -22.77 18.20
N ASN A 521 5.88 -23.46 18.91
CA ASN A 521 5.73 -24.86 19.32
C ASN A 521 4.72 -25.10 20.46
N VAL A 522 4.31 -24.05 21.18
CA VAL A 522 3.36 -24.14 22.31
C VAL A 522 2.11 -23.30 22.08
N THR A 523 2.14 -22.38 21.10
CA THR A 523 1.00 -21.52 20.79
C THR A 523 -0.15 -22.35 20.24
N VAL A 524 -1.28 -22.32 20.94
CA VAL A 524 -2.51 -23.04 20.61
C VAL A 524 -3.71 -22.13 20.83
N ASN A 525 -4.70 -22.21 19.94
CA ASN A 525 -5.95 -21.47 20.06
C ASN A 525 -5.80 -19.94 20.34
N PRO A 526 -4.99 -19.18 19.58
CA PRO A 526 -4.91 -17.74 19.75
C PRO A 526 -6.25 -17.04 19.58
N ALA A 527 -6.54 -16.04 20.43
CA ALA A 527 -7.87 -15.42 20.46
C ALA A 527 -8.24 -14.73 19.15
N PHE A 528 -7.32 -13.95 18.57
CA PHE A 528 -7.57 -13.19 17.36
C PHE A 528 -7.79 -14.11 16.16
N GLU A 529 -6.93 -15.10 15.99
CA GLU A 529 -6.98 -16.10 14.92
C GLU A 529 -8.25 -16.94 15.02
N LEU A 530 -8.64 -17.38 16.22
CA LEU A 530 -9.91 -18.10 16.45
C LEU A 530 -11.14 -17.26 16.08
N ALA A 531 -11.14 -15.96 16.42
CA ALA A 531 -12.22 -15.05 16.04
C ALA A 531 -12.27 -14.88 14.52
N TYR A 532 -11.10 -14.68 13.89
CA TYR A 532 -11.02 -14.48 12.45
C TYR A 532 -11.38 -15.75 11.66
N TRP A 533 -11.01 -16.94 12.15
CA TRP A 533 -11.38 -18.23 11.55
C TRP A 533 -12.89 -18.41 11.49
N ARG A 534 -13.58 -18.12 12.60
CA ARG A 534 -15.06 -18.15 12.66
C ARG A 534 -15.68 -17.16 11.67
N PHE A 535 -15.16 -15.94 11.65
CA PHE A 535 -15.66 -14.90 10.76
C PHE A 535 -15.43 -15.25 9.28
N GLY A 536 -14.24 -15.72 8.93
CA GLY A 536 -13.89 -16.15 7.57
C GLY A 536 -14.77 -17.31 7.09
N LEU A 537 -14.95 -18.35 7.90
CA LEU A 537 -15.85 -19.46 7.54
C LEU A 537 -17.31 -18.98 7.42
N GLN A 538 -17.78 -18.08 8.28
CA GLN A 538 -19.11 -17.49 8.13
C GLN A 538 -19.28 -16.72 6.81
N LEU A 539 -18.27 -15.96 6.40
CA LEU A 539 -18.27 -15.28 5.10
C LEU A 539 -18.26 -16.29 3.94
N ALA A 540 -17.50 -17.39 4.05
CA ALA A 540 -17.47 -18.45 3.05
C ALA A 540 -18.84 -19.12 2.85
N GLU A 541 -19.54 -19.45 3.95
CA GLU A 541 -20.89 -20.01 3.90
C GLU A 541 -21.87 -19.03 3.23
N THR A 542 -21.80 -17.76 3.61
CA THR A 542 -22.61 -16.69 3.03
C THR A 542 -22.35 -16.55 1.53
N TRP A 543 -21.10 -16.71 1.10
CA TRP A 543 -20.72 -16.66 -0.31
C TRP A 543 -21.32 -17.80 -1.11
N MET A 544 -21.28 -19.04 -0.60
CA MET A 544 -21.91 -20.19 -1.26
C MET A 544 -23.43 -20.00 -1.37
N GLN A 545 -24.07 -19.48 -0.32
CA GLN A 545 -25.49 -19.15 -0.36
C GLN A 545 -25.82 -18.09 -1.44
N LYS A 546 -24.98 -17.05 -1.58
CA LYS A 546 -25.11 -16.03 -2.64
C LYS A 546 -24.93 -16.64 -4.04
N LEU A 547 -24.07 -17.64 -4.19
CA LEU A 547 -23.90 -18.42 -5.44
C LEU A 547 -25.05 -19.41 -5.69
N GLY A 548 -25.92 -19.66 -4.71
CA GLY A 548 -26.94 -20.71 -4.78
C GLY A 548 -26.36 -22.13 -4.70
N GLU A 549 -25.14 -22.27 -4.15
CA GLU A 549 -24.47 -23.55 -3.95
C GLU A 549 -24.69 -24.09 -2.52
N GLU A 550 -24.58 -25.41 -2.35
CA GLU A 550 -24.62 -26.02 -1.02
C GLU A 550 -23.35 -25.70 -0.24
N VAL A 551 -23.52 -25.35 1.04
CA VAL A 551 -22.40 -25.14 1.96
C VAL A 551 -21.81 -26.51 2.34
N PRO A 552 -20.50 -26.74 2.14
CA PRO A 552 -19.83 -27.95 2.62
C PRO A 552 -19.98 -28.11 4.14
N ALA A 553 -20.54 -29.24 4.58
CA ALA A 553 -20.90 -29.47 5.98
C ALA A 553 -19.70 -29.36 6.94
N ASN A 554 -18.50 -29.72 6.49
CA ASN A 554 -17.29 -29.60 7.30
C ASN A 554 -16.95 -28.16 7.67
N TRP A 555 -17.27 -27.17 6.83
CA TRP A 555 -17.04 -25.76 7.13
C TRP A 555 -17.88 -25.32 8.33
N SER A 556 -19.16 -25.68 8.32
CA SER A 556 -20.08 -25.39 9.42
C SER A 556 -19.70 -26.15 10.69
N THR A 557 -19.37 -27.45 10.58
CA THR A 557 -18.91 -28.25 11.71
C THR A 557 -17.69 -27.63 12.38
N VAL A 558 -16.66 -27.23 11.61
CA VAL A 558 -15.48 -26.58 12.18
C VAL A 558 -15.85 -25.24 12.81
N LYS A 559 -16.51 -24.36 12.06
CA LYS A 559 -16.91 -23.01 12.53
C LYS A 559 -17.66 -23.04 13.86
N GLU A 560 -18.60 -23.98 14.01
CA GLU A 560 -19.46 -24.13 15.19
C GLU A 560 -18.75 -24.79 16.38
N ASN A 561 -17.72 -25.61 16.12
CA ASN A 561 -17.04 -26.39 17.15
C ASN A 561 -15.56 -26.00 17.34
N LEU A 562 -15.12 -24.81 16.89
CA LEU A 562 -13.80 -24.26 17.22
C LEU A 562 -13.65 -24.02 18.73
N ALA A 563 -12.44 -24.20 19.27
CA ALA A 563 -12.13 -23.97 20.67
C ALA A 563 -12.55 -22.56 21.13
N PRO A 564 -13.08 -22.39 22.35
CA PRO A 564 -13.53 -21.08 22.83
C PRO A 564 -12.39 -20.07 22.85
N LEU A 565 -12.72 -18.77 22.75
CA LEU A 565 -11.72 -17.72 22.88
C LEU A 565 -11.06 -17.82 24.28
N PRO A 566 -9.72 -17.81 24.37
CA PRO A 566 -9.02 -18.00 25.63
C PRO A 566 -9.25 -16.80 26.55
N VAL A 567 -9.59 -17.08 27.81
CA VAL A 567 -9.83 -16.08 28.85
C VAL A 567 -8.91 -16.38 30.03
N GLY A 568 -8.20 -15.36 30.52
CA GLY A 568 -7.34 -15.46 31.68
C GLY A 568 -8.13 -15.85 32.93
N GLU A 569 -7.69 -16.91 33.61
CA GLU A 569 -8.40 -17.43 34.79
C GLU A 569 -8.44 -16.44 35.97
N VAL A 570 -7.48 -15.52 36.03
CA VAL A 570 -7.29 -14.59 37.17
C VAL A 570 -8.06 -13.28 36.97
N ASP A 571 -7.99 -12.70 35.78
CA ASP A 571 -8.54 -11.37 35.49
C ASP A 571 -9.85 -11.41 34.70
N GLY A 572 -10.21 -12.57 34.13
CA GLY A 572 -11.40 -12.73 33.29
C GLY A 572 -11.32 -11.98 31.96
N LEU A 573 -10.13 -11.58 31.52
CA LEU A 573 -9.88 -10.88 30.26
C LEU A 573 -9.48 -11.85 29.16
N TYR A 574 -9.67 -11.48 27.90
CA TYR A 574 -9.14 -12.28 26.79
C TYR A 574 -7.62 -12.38 26.88
N ALA A 575 -7.10 -13.60 26.68
CA ALA A 575 -5.68 -13.90 26.68
C ALA A 575 -5.16 -14.06 25.24
N VAL A 576 -3.84 -13.93 25.03
CA VAL A 576 -3.24 -14.01 23.68
C VAL A 576 -3.49 -15.38 23.04
N TYR A 577 -3.21 -16.46 23.77
CA TYR A 577 -3.47 -17.83 23.35
C TYR A 577 -3.85 -18.71 24.55
N ASP A 578 -4.37 -19.90 24.28
CA ASP A 578 -4.86 -20.82 25.32
C ASP A 578 -3.71 -21.44 26.12
N GLY A 579 -3.77 -21.35 27.45
CA GLY A 579 -2.72 -21.81 28.35
C GLY A 579 -1.51 -20.87 28.50
N ILE A 580 -1.56 -19.63 27.98
CA ILE A 580 -0.53 -18.62 28.24
C ILE A 580 -0.42 -18.31 29.74
N GLU A 581 0.79 -18.03 30.23
CA GLU A 581 1.02 -17.74 31.64
C GLU A 581 0.29 -16.48 32.11
N SER A 582 -0.39 -16.54 33.27
CA SER A 582 -1.22 -15.42 33.79
C SER A 582 -0.48 -14.08 33.98
N ASN A 583 0.84 -14.07 34.05
CA ASN A 583 1.66 -12.86 34.19
C ASN A 583 2.05 -12.22 32.84
N PHE A 584 1.56 -12.73 31.70
CA PHE A 584 1.91 -12.22 30.36
C PHE A 584 1.65 -10.71 30.22
N TRP A 585 0.64 -10.16 30.88
CA TRP A 585 0.35 -8.71 30.90
C TRP A 585 1.48 -7.81 31.42
N THR A 586 2.51 -8.39 32.04
CA THR A 586 3.68 -7.69 32.58
C THR A 586 4.98 -8.21 32.01
N ASP A 587 4.92 -9.21 31.14
CA ASP A 587 6.08 -9.79 30.50
C ASP A 587 6.28 -9.15 29.13
N GLU A 588 7.36 -8.39 29.02
CA GLU A 588 7.79 -7.73 27.80
C GLU A 588 7.94 -8.67 26.60
N ALA A 589 8.04 -9.98 26.79
CA ALA A 589 8.00 -10.94 25.69
C ALA A 589 6.67 -10.97 24.92
N TYR A 590 5.55 -10.57 25.54
CA TYR A 590 4.20 -10.69 24.98
C TYR A 590 3.45 -9.35 24.80
N ILE A 591 4.05 -8.24 25.25
CA ILE A 591 3.42 -6.90 25.24
C ILE A 591 4.26 -5.85 24.48
N ASN A 592 5.22 -6.28 23.67
CA ASN A 592 6.18 -5.44 22.94
C ASN A 592 6.01 -5.49 21.41
N ASP A 593 4.89 -6.02 20.93
CA ASP A 593 4.60 -6.19 19.51
C ASP A 593 3.13 -5.79 19.20
N HIS A 594 2.55 -6.23 18.10
CA HIS A 594 1.21 -5.83 17.67
C HIS A 594 0.14 -6.13 18.76
N PRO A 595 -0.73 -5.15 19.13
CA PRO A 595 -1.73 -5.32 20.19
C PRO A 595 -2.96 -6.12 19.72
N ALA A 596 -2.76 -7.38 19.33
CA ALA A 596 -3.71 -8.25 18.64
C ALA A 596 -5.10 -8.33 19.31
N LEU A 597 -5.14 -8.31 20.65
CA LEU A 597 -6.37 -8.46 21.43
C LEU A 597 -7.39 -7.34 21.17
N VAL A 598 -6.95 -6.13 20.80
CA VAL A 598 -7.88 -5.03 20.46
C VAL A 598 -8.54 -5.25 19.09
N GLY A 599 -7.94 -6.11 18.26
CA GLY A 599 -8.47 -6.54 16.97
C GLY A 599 -9.73 -7.41 17.08
N LEU A 600 -9.97 -8.05 18.23
CA LEU A 600 -11.15 -8.89 18.48
C LEU A 600 -12.48 -8.13 18.30
N TYR A 601 -12.51 -6.85 18.70
CA TYR A 601 -13.62 -5.95 18.48
C TYR A 601 -13.10 -4.57 18.12
N GLY A 602 -12.70 -4.43 16.86
CA GLY A 602 -12.06 -3.25 16.31
C GLY A 602 -11.80 -3.52 14.84
N TRP A 603 -10.75 -4.30 14.59
CA TRP A 603 -10.44 -4.86 13.28
C TRP A 603 -11.58 -5.78 12.80
N LEU A 604 -11.96 -6.75 13.62
CA LEU A 604 -13.07 -7.65 13.36
C LEU A 604 -14.38 -7.09 13.90
N PRO A 605 -15.53 -7.40 13.27
CA PRO A 605 -16.82 -7.21 13.88
C PRO A 605 -17.03 -8.18 15.05
N GLN A 606 -18.16 -8.04 15.77
CA GLN A 606 -18.50 -8.99 16.81
C GLN A 606 -18.65 -10.40 16.20
N THR A 607 -17.85 -11.34 16.67
CA THR A 607 -17.90 -12.74 16.24
C THR A 607 -18.65 -13.61 17.26
N PRO A 608 -19.20 -14.78 16.84
CA PRO A 608 -19.81 -15.71 17.78
C PRO A 608 -18.83 -16.11 18.90
N GLY A 609 -19.30 -16.08 20.15
CA GLY A 609 -18.48 -16.36 21.34
C GLY A 609 -17.73 -15.15 21.91
N LEU A 610 -17.73 -14.00 21.21
CA LEU A 610 -17.14 -12.76 21.71
C LEU A 610 -18.11 -12.02 22.64
N ASN A 611 -17.66 -11.79 23.87
CA ASN A 611 -18.33 -10.97 24.87
C ASN A 611 -17.82 -9.53 24.79
N LEU A 612 -18.70 -8.60 24.42
CA LEU A 612 -18.33 -7.18 24.21
C LEU A 612 -17.86 -6.50 25.50
N THR A 613 -18.37 -6.89 26.67
CA THR A 613 -17.90 -6.34 27.95
C THR A 613 -16.46 -6.78 28.22
N ILE A 614 -16.15 -8.06 28.00
CA ILE A 614 -14.77 -8.57 28.16
C ILE A 614 -13.86 -7.92 27.11
N ALA A 615 -14.29 -7.84 25.85
CA ALA A 615 -13.50 -7.21 24.78
C ALA A 615 -13.15 -5.75 25.08
N LYS A 616 -14.11 -4.96 25.60
CA LYS A 616 -13.87 -3.58 26.04
C LYS A 616 -12.85 -3.53 27.18
N LEU A 617 -13.03 -4.33 28.23
CA LEU A 617 -12.11 -4.36 29.37
C LEU A 617 -10.70 -4.83 28.98
N THR A 618 -10.60 -5.80 28.06
CA THR A 618 -9.33 -6.24 27.47
C THR A 618 -8.67 -5.09 26.71
N ALA A 619 -9.41 -4.35 25.88
CA ALA A 619 -8.86 -3.20 25.14
C ALA A 619 -8.36 -2.10 26.08
N GLU A 620 -9.13 -1.76 27.13
CA GLU A 620 -8.71 -0.81 28.15
C GLU A 620 -7.46 -1.29 28.91
N LYS A 621 -7.34 -2.61 29.16
CA LYS A 621 -6.14 -3.20 29.75
C LYS A 621 -4.93 -2.99 28.85
N VAL A 622 -5.05 -3.33 27.56
CA VAL A 622 -3.99 -3.10 26.55
C VAL A 622 -3.53 -1.64 26.55
N TRP A 623 -4.45 -0.66 26.59
CA TRP A 623 -4.08 0.76 26.59
C TRP A 623 -3.18 1.19 27.76
N THR A 624 -3.19 0.44 28.86
CA THR A 624 -2.46 0.78 30.09
C THR A 624 -1.24 -0.09 30.33
N THR A 625 -1.18 -1.29 29.76
CA THR A 625 -0.09 -2.24 30.01
C THR A 625 0.79 -2.49 28.80
N TRP A 626 0.27 -2.34 27.59
CA TRP A 626 1.05 -2.61 26.39
C TRP A 626 2.17 -1.59 26.23
N ASN A 627 3.33 -2.02 25.78
CA ASN A 627 4.43 -1.10 25.54
C ASN A 627 4.22 -0.37 24.20
N ILE A 628 3.42 0.68 24.23
CA ILE A 628 3.05 1.48 23.05
C ILE A 628 4.29 2.09 22.35
N SER A 629 5.41 2.28 23.07
CA SER A 629 6.66 2.77 22.45
C SER A 629 7.26 1.80 21.42
N ASN A 630 6.85 0.53 21.49
CA ASN A 630 7.19 -0.50 20.52
C ASN A 630 6.07 -0.75 19.49
N CYS A 631 4.97 0.00 19.48
CA CYS A 631 3.98 -0.09 18.40
C CYS A 631 4.44 0.70 17.15
N TRP A 632 4.03 0.26 15.96
CA TRP A 632 4.30 0.97 14.71
C TRP A 632 3.17 0.79 13.68
N GLY A 633 3.11 1.71 12.71
CA GLY A 633 2.26 1.56 11.53
C GLY A 633 0.77 1.32 11.84
N TRP A 634 0.29 0.12 11.53
CA TRP A 634 -1.12 -0.25 11.55
C TRP A 634 -1.69 -0.52 12.96
N ASP A 635 -0.85 -0.57 13.99
CA ASP A 635 -1.25 -0.72 15.39
C ASP A 635 -2.18 0.40 15.86
N PHE A 636 -1.82 1.65 15.55
CA PHE A 636 -2.56 2.83 16.01
C PHE A 636 -3.96 2.92 15.40
N PRO A 637 -4.16 2.69 14.09
CA PRO A 637 -5.51 2.58 13.55
C PRO A 637 -6.28 1.37 14.08
N MET A 638 -5.64 0.24 14.39
CA MET A 638 -6.32 -0.90 15.03
C MET A 638 -6.84 -0.54 16.43
N LEU A 639 -6.01 0.14 17.23
CA LEU A 639 -6.40 0.71 18.53
C LEU A 639 -7.55 1.72 18.38
N ALA A 640 -7.49 2.58 17.36
CA ALA A 640 -8.53 3.57 17.08
C ALA A 640 -9.87 2.93 16.72
N MET A 641 -9.87 1.91 15.85
CA MET A 641 -11.09 1.18 15.47
C MET A 641 -11.71 0.47 16.68
N SER A 642 -10.89 -0.12 17.54
CA SER A 642 -11.38 -0.74 18.79
C SER A 642 -12.02 0.30 19.72
N ALA A 643 -11.36 1.45 19.93
CA ALA A 643 -11.92 2.54 20.72
C ALA A 643 -13.24 3.05 20.13
N ALA A 644 -13.32 3.23 18.81
CA ALA A 644 -14.53 3.68 18.11
C ALA A 644 -15.70 2.70 18.30
N ARG A 645 -15.50 1.38 18.10
CA ARG A 645 -16.55 0.38 18.33
C ARG A 645 -17.00 0.29 19.78
N ASN A 646 -16.11 0.60 20.72
CA ASN A 646 -16.41 0.66 22.16
C ASN A 646 -17.01 2.01 22.62
N ASN A 647 -17.37 2.88 21.68
CA ASN A 647 -17.94 4.21 21.90
C ASN A 647 -17.00 5.15 22.70
N GLU A 648 -15.69 4.93 22.61
CA GLU A 648 -14.62 5.77 23.17
C GLU A 648 -14.04 6.68 22.07
N THR A 649 -14.90 7.50 21.47
CA THR A 649 -14.58 8.25 20.24
C THR A 649 -13.43 9.26 20.41
N GLU A 650 -13.28 9.85 21.59
CA GLU A 650 -12.13 10.72 21.87
C GLU A 650 -10.82 9.93 21.86
N LYS A 651 -10.84 8.75 22.46
CA LYS A 651 -9.67 7.86 22.49
C LYS A 651 -9.29 7.37 21.09
N ALA A 652 -10.27 7.15 20.23
CA ALA A 652 -10.03 6.82 18.82
C ALA A 652 -9.24 7.93 18.09
N ILE A 653 -9.61 9.21 18.31
CA ILE A 653 -8.88 10.36 17.74
C ILE A 653 -7.47 10.48 18.34
N GLU A 654 -7.31 10.26 19.65
CA GLU A 654 -6.00 10.24 20.29
C GLU A 654 -5.06 9.23 19.63
N TRP A 655 -5.52 8.01 19.33
CA TRP A 655 -4.69 7.01 18.66
C TRP A 655 -4.30 7.39 17.24
N LEU A 656 -5.23 7.95 16.45
CA LEU A 656 -4.93 8.38 15.08
C LEU A 656 -3.97 9.57 15.00
N LEU A 657 -3.79 10.29 16.11
CA LEU A 657 -2.91 11.46 16.24
C LEU A 657 -1.82 11.25 17.30
N ASP A 658 -1.58 10.00 17.69
CA ASP A 658 -0.58 9.67 18.69
C ASP A 658 0.80 10.16 18.20
N PRO A 659 1.65 10.76 19.07
CA PRO A 659 2.98 11.22 18.70
C PRO A 659 3.91 10.14 18.14
N LEU A 660 3.63 8.86 18.39
CA LEU A 660 4.38 7.73 17.85
C LEU A 660 3.84 7.27 16.49
N PHE A 661 2.61 7.65 16.12
CA PHE A 661 2.06 7.42 14.80
C PHE A 661 2.41 8.58 13.86
N GLN A 662 3.63 8.56 13.34
CA GLN A 662 4.24 9.69 12.66
C GLN A 662 4.09 9.66 11.14
N PHE A 663 3.90 10.84 10.56
CA PHE A 663 3.89 11.11 9.13
C PHE A 663 4.78 12.33 8.87
N ASP A 664 5.62 12.27 7.83
CA ASP A 664 6.51 13.38 7.52
C ASP A 664 5.80 14.58 6.84
N ASP A 665 6.61 15.52 6.36
CA ASP A 665 6.17 16.75 5.69
C ASP A 665 5.41 16.51 4.39
N VAL A 666 5.74 15.43 3.65
CA VAL A 666 5.04 15.01 2.42
C VAL A 666 3.99 13.93 2.69
N GLY A 667 3.82 13.52 3.95
CA GLY A 667 2.82 12.56 4.41
C GLY A 667 3.25 11.10 4.30
N MET A 668 4.54 10.82 4.13
CA MET A 668 5.07 9.45 4.21
C MET A 668 4.90 8.92 5.64
N PRO A 669 4.29 7.73 5.83
CA PRO A 669 4.19 7.10 7.15
C PRO A 669 5.58 6.63 7.61
N ILE A 670 6.01 7.07 8.78
CA ILE A 670 7.32 6.73 9.34
C ILE A 670 7.29 5.29 9.87
N GLY A 671 8.34 4.52 9.59
CA GLY A 671 8.44 3.10 9.94
C GLY A 671 8.67 2.80 11.43
N GLY A 672 8.82 3.83 12.26
CA GLY A 672 8.95 3.70 13.71
C GLY A 672 10.21 2.92 14.11
N VAL A 673 10.06 2.00 15.06
CA VAL A 673 11.18 1.30 15.71
C VAL A 673 11.61 0.00 15.02
N ARG A 674 10.82 -0.52 14.07
CA ARG A 674 11.02 -1.88 13.51
C ARG A 674 11.28 -1.95 12.02
N VAL A 675 10.72 -1.03 11.24
CA VAL A 675 10.73 -1.11 9.78
C VAL A 675 11.26 0.19 9.16
N PRO A 676 11.87 0.12 7.97
CA PRO A 676 12.28 1.29 7.22
C PRO A 676 11.16 2.30 6.97
N THR A 677 11.54 3.54 6.71
CA THR A 677 10.61 4.56 6.23
C THR A 677 10.62 4.59 4.70
N PRO A 678 9.45 4.65 4.03
CA PRO A 678 8.10 4.66 4.59
C PRO A 678 7.54 3.26 4.89
N TYR A 679 6.49 3.21 5.72
CA TYR A 679 5.70 2.01 6.02
C TYR A 679 4.20 2.21 5.71
N PHE A 680 3.80 1.91 4.47
CA PHE A 680 2.44 2.15 3.95
C PHE A 680 1.30 1.42 4.65
N PRO A 681 1.48 0.29 5.34
CA PRO A 681 0.43 -0.26 6.20
C PRO A 681 -0.11 0.78 7.20
N GLY A 682 0.72 1.73 7.67
CA GLY A 682 0.24 2.85 8.48
C GLY A 682 -0.74 3.78 7.75
N SER A 683 -0.43 4.18 6.51
CA SER A 683 -1.34 4.99 5.68
C SER A 683 -2.63 4.23 5.36
N GLY A 684 -2.49 2.98 4.93
CA GLY A 684 -3.60 2.09 4.62
C GLY A 684 -4.58 1.92 5.76
N ALA A 685 -4.06 1.57 6.94
CA ALA A 685 -4.85 1.37 8.14
C ALA A 685 -5.50 2.68 8.62
N LEU A 686 -4.82 3.83 8.50
CA LEU A 686 -5.40 5.15 8.79
C LEU A 686 -6.62 5.42 7.90
N LEU A 687 -6.50 5.19 6.58
CA LEU A 687 -7.60 5.44 5.65
C LEU A 687 -8.80 4.53 5.94
N TYR A 688 -8.55 3.26 6.26
CA TYR A 688 -9.62 2.33 6.62
C TYR A 688 -10.30 2.74 7.94
N ALA A 689 -9.52 3.03 9.00
CA ALA A 689 -10.05 3.43 10.30
C ALA A 689 -10.86 4.74 10.21
N THR A 690 -10.35 5.75 9.51
CA THR A 690 -11.06 7.03 9.34
C THR A 690 -12.34 6.87 8.51
N ALA A 691 -12.34 6.06 7.45
CA ALA A 691 -13.54 5.74 6.69
C ALA A 691 -14.58 4.99 7.55
N MET A 692 -14.16 3.97 8.30
CA MET A 692 -15.02 3.24 9.24
C MET A 692 -15.61 4.18 10.30
N MET A 693 -14.81 5.07 10.90
CA MET A 693 -15.27 6.01 11.91
C MET A 693 -16.25 7.04 11.33
N ALA A 694 -16.03 7.51 10.10
CA ALA A 694 -16.80 8.58 9.46
C ALA A 694 -18.11 8.08 8.82
N GLN A 695 -18.07 6.95 8.12
CA GLN A 695 -19.22 6.36 7.43
C GLN A 695 -19.97 5.34 8.31
N GLY A 696 -19.28 4.71 9.26
CA GLY A 696 -19.82 3.66 10.12
C GLY A 696 -19.48 2.25 9.65
N TRP A 697 -19.91 1.29 10.46
CA TRP A 697 -19.82 -0.15 10.24
C TRP A 697 -21.20 -0.81 10.36
N ASP A 698 -21.31 -2.09 10.02
CA ASP A 698 -22.57 -2.82 10.10
C ASP A 698 -23.14 -2.78 11.53
N GLY A 699 -24.41 -2.35 11.65
CA GLY A 699 -25.09 -2.18 12.94
C GLY A 699 -24.77 -0.88 13.69
N SER A 700 -23.87 -0.02 13.17
CA SER A 700 -23.67 1.32 13.73
C SER A 700 -24.84 2.26 13.40
N GLU A 701 -25.11 3.21 14.30
CA GLU A 701 -26.19 4.18 14.15
C GLU A 701 -25.68 5.63 14.27
N GLY A 702 -26.32 6.55 13.57
CA GLY A 702 -25.99 7.98 13.61
C GLY A 702 -25.03 8.43 12.50
N ILE A 703 -24.65 9.70 12.56
CA ILE A 703 -23.71 10.32 11.61
C ILE A 703 -22.31 10.25 12.24
N ALA A 704 -21.33 9.74 11.49
CA ALA A 704 -19.94 9.60 11.92
C ALA A 704 -19.80 8.95 13.32
N PRO A 705 -20.26 7.71 13.49
CA PRO A 705 -20.38 7.06 14.80
C PRO A 705 -19.05 6.89 15.54
N GLY A 706 -17.92 6.88 14.82
CA GLY A 706 -16.59 6.80 15.41
C GLY A 706 -15.98 8.14 15.81
N PHE A 707 -16.61 9.28 15.53
CA PHE A 707 -16.10 10.61 15.87
C PHE A 707 -16.80 11.22 17.10
N PRO A 708 -16.09 12.05 17.89
CA PRO A 708 -16.72 12.79 18.96
C PRO A 708 -17.84 13.71 18.46
N LYS A 709 -18.96 13.74 19.18
CA LYS A 709 -20.15 14.53 18.80
C LYS A 709 -19.96 16.05 18.92
N THR A 710 -18.95 16.49 19.67
CA THR A 710 -18.68 17.91 19.91
C THR A 710 -17.37 18.29 19.24
N GLY A 711 -17.34 19.40 18.52
CA GLY A 711 -16.12 19.93 17.90
C GLY A 711 -15.81 19.39 16.50
N TRP A 712 -16.45 18.30 16.09
CA TRP A 712 -16.24 17.66 14.78
C TRP A 712 -17.47 17.83 13.88
N ASN A 713 -17.26 18.33 12.67
CA ASN A 713 -18.23 18.36 11.59
C ASN A 713 -17.75 17.45 10.47
N VAL A 714 -18.11 16.17 10.56
CA VAL A 714 -17.67 15.14 9.61
C VAL A 714 -18.61 15.10 8.42
N ARG A 715 -18.06 15.33 7.22
CA ARG A 715 -18.78 15.21 5.95
C ARG A 715 -18.15 14.11 5.12
N VAL A 716 -18.99 13.28 4.50
CA VAL A 716 -18.56 12.14 3.69
C VAL A 716 -19.32 12.11 2.36
N GLU A 717 -18.64 11.69 1.31
CA GLU A 717 -19.22 11.44 -0.01
C GLU A 717 -18.62 10.16 -0.61
N GLY A 718 -19.44 9.31 -1.24
CA GLY A 718 -18.96 8.15 -1.99
C GLY A 718 -18.32 7.02 -1.15
N LEU A 719 -18.56 6.98 0.16
CA LEU A 719 -18.08 5.90 1.05
C LEU A 719 -19.16 4.85 1.32
N SER A 720 -18.70 3.62 1.54
CA SER A 720 -19.53 2.50 1.99
C SER A 720 -19.25 2.19 3.46
N THR A 721 -20.23 1.61 4.15
CA THR A 721 -20.04 1.15 5.53
C THR A 721 -19.07 -0.03 5.60
N ALA A 722 -18.24 -0.04 6.65
CA ALA A 722 -17.38 -1.17 6.96
C ALA A 722 -18.20 -2.36 7.50
N MET A 723 -17.59 -3.54 7.55
CA MET A 723 -18.17 -4.73 8.22
C MET A 723 -18.18 -4.60 9.74
#